data_AF-A3IL84-F1
#
_entry.id   AF-A3IL84-F1
#
_cell.length_a   1.000
_cell.length_b   1.000
_cell.length_c   1.000
_cell.angle_alpha   90.00
_cell.angle_beta   90.00
_cell.angle_gamma   90.00
#
_symmetry.space_group_name_H-M   'P 1'
#
loop_
_entity.id
_entity.type
_entity.pdbx_description
1 polymer ?
#
loop_
_entity_poly.entity_id
_entity_poly.type
_entity_poly.pdbx_seq_one_letter_code
_entity_poly.pdbx_strand_id
1 'polypeptide(L)'
;MANSGSHLQEDSNDLVKLNYNDFLGKIIEVLDSDKSQQLFDLSPDKKRLLMNIDELAYQVSLLSINDPFCDQPYQTKCASINFFEGIETIFSDQLHLIQEKVKELLENELPEENGKSISIQNFLESIATPLETLKGEVSNNSISFNYPFEKQYTNLRKQQLTLIVENTFEDQDKEDNDIYKLKTLMKEEALGKIKKAANIKYLEFLYEKVKDDEDAVYFEDLIRRLKLIEAYINDETKPDDYYTVSCQGIEFNFQQFFNNSYAFDSLPIISQIEGYLGEMNDRDKDKQEFVFGMKLKLNGQVHISEGESSFDYHTSFLNLDKKENKAKLENEIEKDKFIRKLLKVVFLYYFVFASRSNPSDDNYDPKSELSYDPVENFEEQMLPILKGNDDQAKKELFLDVDEIFKRFHVSEKLNKLRNLLIKSIENPKLFDTKPYTFKVSISQGILHKDLDIIENSNTLFKPELSKKDGLKYISVNDNTKIDTESLCSLSVDIKFNDIQYFRSNEEQQFSMKYDLEGIKTIPMILTPQEDQCRAIYKQQLKNQASLVCNYNHQRLKDEIFNTEDNSKIFWYQLTFSLLTYLSLKVLLDESKKANKRLFIPLLRLQLTDKDDSSPEEVLMRSFSYVLSHLLNEYHRFSCQGICVRRMKSYTKRNSLSSLYSILPKTFKFDNYKPQLDKLAIIAVSSWECDRKWTNTYQKKNMIGEVICLYLYRQQDTEDYTIRLDNQGTFSSNYDTEEIYKYPDILINKVTKLYNQGYRHFLYIAKSPYSNYLNITGEDRELYFMSPDVINALKINKNDINIYPIFFDKYYVVKLQELNAASLYIQDTTELT
;
A
#
# COMPACT_ATOMS: atom_id res chain seq x y z
N MET A 1 -49.26 -10.54 -20.16
CA MET A 1 -50.30 -9.65 -19.59
C MET A 1 -49.58 -8.56 -18.81
N ALA A 2 -50.18 -7.38 -18.67
CA ALA A 2 -49.52 -6.26 -18.00
C ALA A 2 -49.41 -6.51 -16.49
N ASN A 3 -48.25 -6.18 -15.91
CA ASN A 3 -48.11 -5.93 -14.49
C ASN A 3 -47.26 -4.66 -14.36
N SER A 4 -47.93 -3.51 -14.26
CA SER A 4 -47.31 -2.20 -14.08
C SER A 4 -46.84 -2.06 -12.62
N GLY A 5 -45.70 -2.67 -12.32
CA GLY A 5 -44.95 -2.39 -11.09
C GLY A 5 -44.31 -1.00 -11.17
N SER A 6 -44.41 -0.23 -10.10
CA SER A 6 -43.91 1.15 -10.02
C SER A 6 -42.39 1.21 -10.11
N HIS A 7 -41.86 1.67 -11.23
CA HIS A 7 -40.52 2.26 -11.29
C HIS A 7 -40.55 3.63 -10.60
N LEU A 8 -40.39 3.61 -9.27
CA LEU A 8 -39.82 4.74 -8.55
C LEU A 8 -38.30 4.53 -8.57
N GLN A 9 -37.61 5.15 -9.52
CA GLN A 9 -36.18 5.40 -9.39
C GLN A 9 -35.99 6.69 -8.60
N GLU A 10 -35.11 6.69 -7.61
CA GLU A 10 -34.61 7.91 -7.01
C GLU A 10 -33.55 8.52 -7.93
N ASP A 11 -33.99 9.24 -8.98
CA ASP A 11 -33.10 10.00 -9.87
C ASP A 11 -32.34 11.12 -9.11
N SER A 12 -32.80 11.46 -7.89
CA SER A 12 -32.11 12.34 -6.95
C SER A 12 -30.99 11.65 -6.19
N ASN A 13 -29.98 11.12 -6.89
CA ASN A 13 -28.74 10.76 -6.21
C ASN A 13 -28.02 12.02 -5.73
N ASP A 14 -27.95 12.19 -4.39
CA ASP A 14 -27.48 13.40 -3.71
C ASP A 14 -25.95 13.61 -3.81
N LEU A 15 -25.29 12.99 -4.79
CA LEU A 15 -23.88 13.20 -5.10
C LEU A 15 -23.67 14.52 -5.85
N VAL A 16 -22.57 15.21 -5.54
CA VAL A 16 -22.20 16.47 -6.21
C VAL A 16 -21.96 16.24 -7.70
N LYS A 17 -22.44 17.18 -8.52
CA LYS A 17 -22.44 17.10 -9.98
C LYS A 17 -21.23 17.85 -10.57
N LEU A 18 -20.59 17.25 -11.57
CA LEU A 18 -19.33 17.72 -12.15
C LEU A 18 -19.48 18.24 -13.59
N ASN A 19 -18.62 19.19 -13.94
CA ASN A 19 -18.54 19.79 -15.27
C ASN A 19 -17.09 20.07 -15.70
N TYR A 20 -16.48 19.15 -16.45
CA TYR A 20 -15.12 19.30 -16.98
C TYR A 20 -15.03 20.06 -18.32
N ASN A 21 -16.13 20.69 -18.79
CA ASN A 21 -16.19 21.29 -20.13
C ASN A 21 -15.09 22.34 -20.38
N ASP A 22 -14.88 23.26 -19.42
CA ASP A 22 -13.82 24.26 -19.53
C ASP A 22 -12.42 23.62 -19.51
N PHE A 23 -12.17 22.66 -18.62
CA PHE A 23 -10.92 21.91 -18.57
C PHE A 23 -10.57 21.20 -19.89
N LEU A 24 -11.53 20.47 -20.47
CA LEU A 24 -11.32 19.82 -21.77
C LEU A 24 -11.17 20.86 -22.90
N GLY A 25 -11.91 21.96 -22.84
CA GLY A 25 -11.72 23.12 -23.71
C GLY A 25 -10.30 23.70 -23.65
N LYS A 26 -9.70 23.77 -22.45
CA LYS A 26 -8.30 24.21 -22.26
C LYS A 26 -7.27 23.21 -22.74
N ILE A 27 -7.56 21.91 -22.70
CA ILE A 27 -6.72 20.91 -23.39
C ILE A 27 -6.78 21.13 -24.91
N ILE A 28 -7.97 21.35 -25.49
CA ILE A 28 -8.15 21.60 -26.92
C ILE A 28 -7.42 22.90 -27.34
N GLU A 29 -7.54 23.99 -26.56
CA GLU A 29 -6.85 25.27 -26.79
C GLU A 29 -5.32 25.11 -26.84
N VAL A 30 -4.74 24.24 -25.99
CA VAL A 30 -3.31 23.94 -26.02
C VAL A 30 -2.94 23.00 -27.18
N LEU A 31 -3.81 22.05 -27.57
CA LEU A 31 -3.60 21.16 -28.71
C LEU A 31 -3.70 21.84 -30.07
N ASP A 32 -4.49 22.90 -30.21
CA ASP A 32 -4.54 23.72 -31.42
C ASP A 32 -3.47 24.84 -31.45
N SER A 33 -2.63 24.96 -30.42
CA SER A 33 -1.52 25.92 -30.35
C SER A 33 -0.22 25.38 -30.99
N ASP A 34 0.67 26.26 -31.45
CA ASP A 34 1.98 25.89 -32.02
C ASP A 34 2.83 24.96 -31.12
N LYS A 35 2.57 24.93 -29.80
CA LYS A 35 3.28 24.07 -28.84
C LYS A 35 2.94 22.58 -29.01
N SER A 36 1.77 22.26 -29.58
CA SER A 36 1.34 20.87 -29.79
C SER A 36 2.10 20.16 -30.91
N GLN A 37 2.74 20.91 -31.80
CA GLN A 37 3.58 20.39 -32.90
C GLN A 37 4.82 19.63 -32.40
N GLN A 38 5.11 19.65 -31.09
CA GLN A 38 6.17 18.87 -30.44
C GLN A 38 5.62 17.77 -29.51
N LEU A 39 4.30 17.51 -29.52
CA LEU A 39 3.68 16.43 -28.73
C LEU A 39 4.32 15.08 -29.04
N PHE A 40 4.65 14.86 -30.31
CA PHE A 40 5.41 13.72 -30.82
C PHE A 40 6.72 14.18 -31.47
N ASP A 41 7.74 13.32 -31.45
CA ASP A 41 9.02 13.50 -32.16
C ASP A 41 9.60 12.12 -32.54
N LEU A 42 9.93 11.92 -33.82
CA LEU A 42 10.61 10.73 -34.31
C LEU A 42 12.13 10.91 -34.35
N SER A 43 12.79 10.24 -33.41
CA SER A 43 14.24 10.19 -33.36
C SER A 43 14.89 9.67 -34.67
N PRO A 44 16.13 10.09 -35.03
CA PRO A 44 16.61 10.08 -36.43
C PRO A 44 16.74 8.73 -37.16
N ASP A 45 16.63 7.59 -36.48
CA ASP A 45 16.59 6.26 -37.12
C ASP A 45 15.16 5.72 -37.32
N LYS A 46 14.14 6.54 -37.00
CA LYS A 46 12.70 6.27 -37.04
C LYS A 46 12.23 5.10 -36.16
N LYS A 47 13.04 4.64 -35.20
CA LYS A 47 12.73 3.49 -34.32
C LYS A 47 12.16 3.84 -32.95
N ARG A 48 12.19 5.11 -32.56
CA ARG A 48 11.62 5.56 -31.27
C ARG A 48 10.76 6.80 -31.47
N LEU A 49 9.55 6.74 -30.91
CA LEU A 49 8.59 7.82 -30.80
C LEU A 49 8.73 8.44 -29.41
N LEU A 50 9.11 9.71 -29.36
CA LEU A 50 9.06 10.53 -28.16
C LEU A 50 7.64 11.10 -28.00
N MET A 51 7.16 11.17 -26.76
CA MET A 51 5.86 11.71 -26.38
C MET A 51 6.08 12.77 -25.29
N ASN A 52 6.14 14.05 -25.68
CA ASN A 52 6.49 15.18 -24.80
C ASN A 52 5.28 15.68 -23.99
N ILE A 53 4.51 14.76 -23.40
CA ILE A 53 3.25 15.05 -22.69
C ILE A 53 3.44 16.05 -21.53
N ASP A 54 4.59 16.01 -20.87
CA ASP A 54 4.96 16.89 -19.75
C ASP A 54 4.83 18.38 -20.08
N GLU A 55 5.16 18.79 -21.31
CA GLU A 55 5.07 20.20 -21.68
C GLU A 55 3.62 20.65 -21.83
N LEU A 56 2.77 19.90 -22.53
CA LEU A 56 1.36 20.25 -22.69
C LEU A 56 0.62 20.20 -21.34
N ALA A 57 0.91 19.20 -20.50
CA ALA A 57 0.36 19.12 -19.14
C ALA A 57 0.79 20.30 -18.26
N TYR A 58 2.06 20.73 -18.34
CA TYR A 58 2.53 21.94 -17.69
C TYR A 58 1.81 23.19 -18.22
N GLN A 59 1.70 23.37 -19.54
CA GLN A 59 1.02 24.52 -20.14
C GLN A 59 -0.46 24.60 -19.75
N VAL A 60 -1.22 23.49 -19.79
CA VAL A 60 -2.62 23.48 -19.31
C VAL A 60 -2.69 23.84 -17.83
N SER A 61 -1.76 23.36 -16.99
CA SER A 61 -1.72 23.72 -15.57
C SER A 61 -1.43 25.19 -15.27
N LEU A 62 -0.95 25.98 -16.25
CA LEU A 62 -0.76 27.43 -16.11
C LEU A 62 -2.01 28.25 -16.50
N LEU A 63 -3.04 27.62 -17.07
CA LEU A 63 -4.25 28.31 -17.50
C LEU A 63 -5.21 28.54 -16.33
N SER A 64 -6.03 29.59 -16.43
CA SER A 64 -7.20 29.73 -15.57
C SER A 64 -8.25 28.73 -16.03
N ILE A 65 -8.54 27.73 -15.21
CA ILE A 65 -9.55 26.70 -15.44
C ILE A 65 -10.57 26.76 -14.30
N ASN A 66 -11.85 26.73 -14.64
CA ASN A 66 -12.92 26.70 -13.66
C ASN A 66 -12.91 25.39 -12.86
N ASP A 67 -13.32 25.47 -11.60
CA ASP A 67 -13.51 24.29 -10.74
C ASP A 67 -14.59 23.37 -11.36
N PRO A 68 -14.35 22.04 -11.50
CA PRO A 68 -15.39 21.11 -11.96
C PRO A 68 -16.61 21.03 -11.05
N PHE A 69 -16.49 21.43 -9.77
CA PHE A 69 -17.61 21.51 -8.83
C PHE A 69 -18.53 22.70 -9.15
N CYS A 70 -19.77 22.41 -9.57
CA CYS A 70 -20.77 23.44 -9.85
C CYS A 70 -21.54 23.92 -8.61
N ASP A 71 -21.54 23.13 -7.53
CA ASP A 71 -22.18 23.40 -6.24
C ASP A 71 -21.16 23.33 -5.10
N GLN A 72 -21.47 23.92 -3.94
CA GLN A 72 -20.50 24.03 -2.84
C GLN A 72 -20.01 22.65 -2.31
N PRO A 73 -18.69 22.36 -2.37
CA PRO A 73 -18.15 21.02 -2.09
C PRO A 73 -17.98 20.71 -0.59
N TYR A 74 -18.53 21.51 0.33
CA TYR A 74 -18.30 21.41 1.79
C TYR A 74 -18.76 20.11 2.48
N GLN A 75 -19.33 19.16 1.74
CA GLN A 75 -19.62 17.79 2.23
C GLN A 75 -19.08 16.69 1.30
N THR A 76 -18.26 17.01 0.31
CA THR A 76 -17.71 16.02 -0.65
C THR A 76 -16.45 15.35 -0.10
N LYS A 77 -16.41 14.01 -0.13
CA LYS A 77 -15.22 13.20 0.15
C LYS A 77 -14.42 12.91 -1.12
N CYS A 78 -15.14 12.56 -2.19
CA CYS A 78 -14.61 12.44 -3.55
C CYS A 78 -15.73 12.67 -4.57
N ALA A 79 -15.37 13.07 -5.78
CA ALA A 79 -16.24 13.07 -6.96
C ALA A 79 -15.35 12.87 -8.20
N SER A 80 -15.85 12.19 -9.23
CA SER A 80 -15.12 12.00 -10.49
C SER A 80 -15.96 11.63 -11.71
N ILE A 81 -17.12 10.97 -11.55
CA ILE A 81 -17.93 10.48 -12.68
C ILE A 81 -19.43 10.83 -12.59
N ASN A 82 -19.85 11.64 -11.62
CA ASN A 82 -21.24 12.06 -11.49
C ASN A 82 -21.49 13.40 -12.20
N PHE A 83 -21.99 13.35 -13.44
CA PHE A 83 -22.26 14.52 -14.28
C PHE A 83 -23.71 15.05 -14.14
N PHE A 84 -23.96 16.23 -14.71
CA PHE A 84 -25.32 16.68 -15.03
C PHE A 84 -25.83 16.00 -16.32
N GLU A 85 -27.16 15.88 -16.44
CA GLU A 85 -27.83 15.43 -17.66
C GLU A 85 -27.37 16.27 -18.88
N GLY A 86 -27.04 15.61 -19.98
CA GLY A 86 -26.53 16.24 -21.21
C GLY A 86 -25.05 16.68 -21.19
N ILE A 87 -24.45 16.92 -20.02
CA ILE A 87 -23.01 17.21 -19.91
C ILE A 87 -22.17 15.96 -20.24
N GLU A 88 -22.69 14.76 -19.98
CA GLU A 88 -22.04 13.48 -20.36
C GLU A 88 -21.75 13.40 -21.86
N THR A 89 -22.68 13.85 -22.70
CA THR A 89 -22.51 13.90 -24.16
C THR A 89 -21.40 14.89 -24.55
N ILE A 90 -21.43 16.11 -23.99
CA ILE A 90 -20.41 17.14 -24.27
C ILE A 90 -19.02 16.67 -23.84
N PHE A 91 -18.92 16.03 -22.67
CA PHE A 91 -17.69 15.44 -22.17
C PHE A 91 -17.17 14.34 -23.11
N SER A 92 -18.04 13.44 -23.59
CA SER A 92 -17.67 12.41 -24.57
C SER A 92 -17.22 13.00 -25.91
N ASP A 93 -17.94 14.00 -26.43
CA ASP A 93 -17.64 14.67 -27.69
C ASP A 93 -16.29 15.42 -27.62
N GLN A 94 -16.01 16.10 -26.51
CA GLN A 94 -14.71 16.75 -26.28
C GLN A 94 -13.58 15.74 -26.13
N LEU A 95 -13.79 14.61 -25.45
CA LEU A 95 -12.80 13.54 -25.38
C LEU A 95 -12.52 12.91 -26.75
N HIS A 96 -13.54 12.77 -27.61
CA HIS A 96 -13.34 12.35 -29.00
C HIS A 96 -12.57 13.38 -29.82
N LEU A 97 -12.89 14.68 -29.70
CA LEU A 97 -12.14 15.74 -30.38
C LEU A 97 -10.66 15.80 -29.93
N ILE A 98 -10.39 15.63 -28.64
CA ILE A 98 -9.01 15.51 -28.11
C ILE A 98 -8.33 14.25 -28.69
N GLN A 99 -9.03 13.12 -28.76
CA GLN A 99 -8.49 11.88 -29.35
C GLN A 99 -8.18 12.04 -30.84
N GLU A 100 -9.04 12.72 -31.61
CA GLU A 100 -8.82 13.03 -33.03
C GLU A 100 -7.66 14.00 -33.22
N LYS A 101 -7.52 15.03 -32.38
CA LYS A 101 -6.38 15.97 -32.39
C LYS A 101 -5.05 15.29 -32.06
N VAL A 102 -5.03 14.42 -31.05
CA VAL A 102 -3.85 13.58 -30.74
C VAL A 102 -3.52 12.64 -31.90
N LYS A 103 -4.51 12.14 -32.65
CA LYS A 103 -4.29 11.35 -33.87
C LYS A 103 -3.75 12.19 -35.03
N GLU A 104 -4.29 13.37 -35.28
CA GLU A 104 -3.83 14.32 -36.30
C GLU A 104 -2.34 14.65 -36.10
N LEU A 105 -1.97 15.06 -34.88
CA LEU A 105 -0.58 15.37 -34.52
C LEU A 105 0.36 14.16 -34.67
N LEU A 106 -0.11 12.95 -34.36
CA LEU A 106 0.67 11.73 -34.56
C LEU A 106 0.87 11.43 -36.06
N GLU A 107 -0.19 11.45 -36.87
CA GLU A 107 -0.13 11.11 -38.30
C GLU A 107 0.69 12.12 -39.12
N ASN A 108 0.77 13.37 -38.66
CA ASN A 108 1.63 14.41 -39.25
C ASN A 108 3.13 14.20 -38.96
N GLU A 109 3.49 13.64 -37.81
CA GLU A 109 4.88 13.33 -37.44
C GLU A 109 5.36 11.97 -37.99
N LEU A 110 4.44 11.10 -38.43
CA LEU A 110 4.81 9.83 -39.06
C LEU A 110 5.54 10.03 -40.41
N PRO A 111 6.52 9.16 -40.73
CA PRO A 111 7.40 9.39 -41.85
C PRO A 111 6.70 9.14 -43.18
N GLU A 112 7.01 9.96 -44.19
CA GLU A 112 6.53 9.69 -45.55
C GLU A 112 7.20 8.49 -46.22
N GLU A 113 6.41 7.73 -46.97
CA GLU A 113 6.83 6.75 -47.97
C GLU A 113 6.15 7.10 -49.31
N ASN A 114 6.94 7.29 -50.37
CA ASN A 114 6.45 7.68 -51.70
C ASN A 114 5.56 8.95 -51.74
N GLY A 115 5.80 9.92 -50.85
CA GLY A 115 5.04 11.18 -50.79
C GLY A 115 3.68 11.08 -50.10
N LYS A 116 3.54 10.13 -49.17
CA LYS A 116 2.41 10.02 -48.23
C LYS A 116 2.91 9.57 -46.87
N SER A 117 2.41 10.14 -45.78
CA SER A 117 2.66 9.64 -44.43
C SER A 117 2.23 8.17 -44.31
N ILE A 118 3.04 7.34 -43.64
CA ILE A 118 2.65 5.95 -43.34
C ILE A 118 1.56 5.92 -42.28
N SER A 119 0.65 4.95 -42.37
CA SER A 119 -0.38 4.79 -41.33
C SER A 119 0.22 4.44 -39.97
N ILE A 120 -0.48 4.80 -38.89
CA ILE A 120 -0.16 4.40 -37.52
C ILE A 120 0.06 2.87 -37.42
N GLN A 121 -0.77 2.08 -38.12
CA GLN A 121 -0.60 0.63 -38.18
C GLN A 121 0.76 0.24 -38.80
N ASN A 122 1.12 0.81 -39.95
CA ASN A 122 2.40 0.51 -40.62
C ASN A 122 3.60 0.93 -39.76
N PHE A 123 3.52 2.09 -39.10
CA PHE A 123 4.55 2.54 -38.15
C PHE A 123 4.71 1.56 -36.99
N LEU A 124 3.60 1.17 -36.35
CA LEU A 124 3.61 0.20 -35.26
C LEU A 124 4.17 -1.15 -35.70
N GLU A 125 3.81 -1.64 -36.89
CA GLU A 125 4.36 -2.90 -37.41
C GLU A 125 5.86 -2.82 -37.76
N SER A 126 6.41 -1.62 -37.99
CA SER A 126 7.84 -1.37 -38.18
C SER A 126 8.66 -1.34 -36.88
N ILE A 127 8.08 -0.88 -35.76
CA ILE A 127 8.73 -0.87 -34.44
C ILE A 127 8.41 -2.10 -33.57
N ALA A 128 7.31 -2.80 -33.85
CA ALA A 128 6.89 -4.00 -33.14
C ALA A 128 7.73 -5.23 -33.53
N THR A 129 8.75 -5.49 -32.71
CA THR A 129 9.69 -6.60 -32.85
C THR A 129 9.14 -7.91 -32.28
N PRO A 130 9.57 -9.09 -32.76
CA PRO A 130 9.33 -10.35 -32.05
C PRO A 130 9.95 -10.30 -30.65
N LEU A 131 9.27 -10.82 -29.63
CA LEU A 131 9.75 -10.79 -28.24
C LEU A 131 11.08 -11.54 -28.06
N GLU A 132 11.39 -12.49 -28.95
CA GLU A 132 12.67 -13.18 -29.03
C GLU A 132 13.86 -12.26 -29.37
N THR A 133 13.65 -11.03 -29.85
CA THR A 133 14.76 -10.05 -30.01
C THR A 133 15.19 -9.42 -28.68
N LEU A 134 14.39 -9.57 -27.62
CA LEU A 134 14.70 -9.15 -26.25
C LEU A 134 15.36 -10.27 -25.42
N LYS A 135 15.92 -11.27 -26.09
CA LYS A 135 16.50 -12.47 -25.51
C LYS A 135 17.99 -12.28 -25.21
N GLY A 136 18.38 -12.36 -23.94
CA GLY A 136 19.79 -12.24 -23.55
C GLY A 136 20.02 -12.25 -22.04
N GLU A 137 21.28 -12.36 -21.62
CA GLU A 137 21.62 -12.28 -20.20
C GLU A 137 21.46 -10.88 -19.63
N VAL A 138 20.97 -10.78 -18.39
CA VAL A 138 20.99 -9.53 -17.62
C VAL A 138 22.41 -9.28 -17.13
N SER A 139 23.17 -8.45 -17.87
CA SER A 139 24.47 -8.00 -17.40
C SER A 139 24.30 -7.26 -16.06
N ASN A 140 25.24 -7.44 -15.13
CA ASN A 140 25.16 -6.78 -13.82
C ASN A 140 25.18 -5.24 -13.93
N ASN A 141 25.79 -4.70 -14.99
CA ASN A 141 26.13 -3.28 -15.09
C ASN A 141 25.13 -2.47 -15.92
N SER A 142 24.45 -3.07 -16.90
CA SER A 142 23.42 -2.39 -17.72
C SER A 142 22.01 -2.42 -17.11
N ILE A 143 21.14 -1.54 -17.61
CA ILE A 143 19.68 -1.66 -17.66
C ILE A 143 19.33 -1.83 -19.14
N SER A 144 18.49 -2.81 -19.45
CA SER A 144 18.09 -3.16 -20.82
C SER A 144 16.82 -3.97 -20.77
N PHE A 145 15.99 -3.94 -21.82
CA PHE A 145 14.86 -4.86 -21.97
C PHE A 145 15.28 -6.31 -22.31
N ASN A 146 16.55 -6.69 -22.13
CA ASN A 146 17.01 -8.05 -22.37
C ASN A 146 16.70 -8.96 -21.18
N TYR A 147 16.13 -10.14 -21.44
CA TYR A 147 15.77 -11.12 -20.41
C TYR A 147 16.14 -12.57 -20.83
N PRO A 148 16.60 -13.43 -19.90
CA PRO A 148 17.09 -14.76 -20.21
C PRO A 148 15.94 -15.77 -20.24
N PHE A 149 15.02 -15.63 -21.21
CA PHE A 149 13.83 -16.49 -21.35
C PHE A 149 14.15 -18.00 -21.44
N GLU A 150 15.33 -18.36 -21.94
CA GLU A 150 15.82 -19.75 -22.05
C GLU A 150 16.25 -20.38 -20.72
N LYS A 151 16.33 -19.60 -19.64
CA LYS A 151 16.69 -20.15 -18.33
C LYS A 151 15.53 -20.98 -17.79
N GLN A 152 15.50 -22.26 -18.16
CA GLN A 152 14.57 -23.21 -17.57
C GLN A 152 14.81 -23.31 -16.07
N TYR A 153 13.78 -23.03 -15.28
CA TYR A 153 13.84 -23.15 -13.83
C TYR A 153 13.42 -24.57 -13.47
N THR A 154 14.39 -25.44 -13.19
CA THR A 154 14.20 -26.86 -12.86
C THR A 154 14.33 -27.10 -11.35
N ASN A 155 13.86 -28.26 -10.87
CA ASN A 155 13.92 -28.70 -9.46
C ASN A 155 13.07 -27.84 -8.48
N LEU A 156 12.00 -27.18 -8.93
CA LEU A 156 11.07 -26.41 -8.09
C LEU A 156 10.05 -27.33 -7.37
N ARG A 157 9.78 -27.14 -6.07
CA ARG A 157 9.18 -28.17 -5.15
C ARG A 157 7.95 -27.68 -4.36
N LYS A 158 6.95 -28.56 -4.10
CA LYS A 158 5.65 -28.28 -3.41
C LYS A 158 4.93 -29.55 -2.90
N GLN A 159 4.26 -29.57 -1.73
CA GLN A 159 3.35 -30.68 -1.31
C GLN A 159 2.10 -30.32 -0.45
N GLN A 160 1.34 -31.30 0.10
CA GLN A 160 -0.09 -31.15 0.49
C GLN A 160 -0.70 -32.27 1.42
N LEU A 161 -1.40 -31.91 2.51
CA LEU A 161 -2.41 -32.68 3.32
C LEU A 161 -3.71 -31.83 3.63
N THR A 162 -4.63 -32.16 4.56
CA THR A 162 -6.07 -31.66 4.51
C THR A 162 -6.92 -31.65 5.83
N LEU A 163 -7.87 -30.68 6.04
CA LEU A 163 -9.25 -30.68 6.72
C LEU A 163 -9.50 -29.59 7.84
N ILE A 164 -10.68 -29.00 8.21
CA ILE A 164 -12.08 -28.65 7.72
C ILE A 164 -12.88 -27.91 8.91
N VAL A 165 -14.06 -27.20 8.90
CA VAL A 165 -14.83 -26.18 8.08
C VAL A 165 -16.27 -25.85 8.70
N GLU A 166 -16.87 -24.64 8.50
CA GLU A 166 -18.30 -24.16 8.71
C GLU A 166 -18.88 -23.85 10.16
N ASN A 167 -19.88 -22.95 10.48
CA ASN A 167 -20.59 -21.79 9.83
C ASN A 167 -21.47 -20.85 10.79
N THR A 168 -21.86 -19.64 10.32
CA THR A 168 -22.87 -18.50 10.61
C THR A 168 -24.00 -18.49 11.71
N PHE A 169 -24.41 -17.36 12.39
CA PHE A 169 -25.54 -16.34 12.16
C PHE A 169 -25.83 -15.48 13.48
N GLU A 170 -26.43 -14.27 13.73
CA GLU A 170 -26.98 -12.97 13.12
C GLU A 170 -26.53 -11.71 14.01
N ASP A 171 -27.07 -10.49 14.36
CA ASP A 171 -28.18 -9.50 14.08
C ASP A 171 -27.84 -8.01 14.61
N GLN A 172 -28.61 -6.94 14.25
CA GLN A 172 -28.87 -5.49 14.71
C GLN A 172 -27.81 -4.38 15.11
N ASP A 173 -27.96 -3.14 14.55
CA ASP A 173 -27.40 -1.83 15.04
C ASP A 173 -28.01 -0.53 14.39
N LYS A 174 -27.75 0.70 14.91
CA LYS A 174 -28.06 2.04 14.28
C LYS A 174 -27.16 3.23 14.74
N GLU A 175 -26.85 4.18 13.84
CA GLU A 175 -25.69 5.11 13.94
C GLU A 175 -25.77 6.36 14.85
N ASP A 176 -26.86 7.14 14.90
CA ASP A 176 -26.83 8.52 15.47
C ASP A 176 -26.69 8.65 17.01
N ASN A 177 -26.67 7.53 17.75
CA ASN A 177 -26.67 7.51 19.21
C ASN A 177 -25.25 7.73 19.79
N ASP A 178 -25.10 8.47 20.90
CA ASP A 178 -23.80 8.56 21.60
C ASP A 178 -23.30 7.20 22.11
N ILE A 179 -24.21 6.29 22.48
CA ILE A 179 -23.86 4.90 22.79
C ILE A 179 -23.32 4.18 21.55
N TYR A 180 -23.84 4.50 20.35
CA TYR A 180 -23.26 4.00 19.10
C TYR A 180 -21.88 4.62 18.83
N LYS A 181 -21.69 5.93 19.01
CA LYS A 181 -20.38 6.59 18.86
C LYS A 181 -19.33 5.98 19.81
N LEU A 182 -19.69 5.73 21.07
CA LEU A 182 -18.85 5.05 22.06
C LEU A 182 -18.52 3.60 21.65
N LYS A 183 -19.53 2.87 21.16
CA LYS A 183 -19.38 1.51 20.63
C LYS A 183 -18.49 1.49 19.39
N THR A 184 -18.60 2.46 18.49
CA THR A 184 -17.76 2.62 17.30
C THR A 184 -16.32 2.96 17.69
N LEU A 185 -16.08 3.87 18.64
CA LEU A 185 -14.73 4.14 19.16
C LEU A 185 -14.07 2.87 19.74
N MET A 186 -14.82 2.07 20.51
CA MET A 186 -14.34 0.78 21.02
C MET A 186 -14.13 -0.26 19.90
N LYS A 187 -15.07 -0.35 18.95
CA LYS A 187 -15.03 -1.25 17.80
C LYS A 187 -13.83 -0.95 16.91
N GLU A 188 -13.60 0.31 16.56
CA GLU A 188 -12.59 0.71 15.58
C GLU A 188 -11.17 0.83 16.15
N GLU A 189 -11.01 1.46 17.32
CA GLU A 189 -9.68 1.91 17.80
C GLU A 189 -9.14 1.09 18.99
N ALA A 190 -9.97 0.41 19.78
CA ALA A 190 -9.47 -0.36 20.93
C ALA A 190 -8.66 -1.60 20.51
N LEU A 191 -8.87 -2.18 19.31
CA LEU A 191 -7.98 -3.21 18.77
C LEU A 191 -6.55 -2.67 18.58
N GLY A 192 -6.41 -1.38 18.27
CA GLY A 192 -5.11 -0.69 18.19
C GLY A 192 -4.40 -0.66 19.55
N LYS A 193 -5.13 -0.35 20.64
CA LYS A 193 -4.61 -0.40 22.01
C LYS A 193 -4.26 -1.84 22.45
N ILE A 194 -5.10 -2.84 22.14
CA ILE A 194 -4.81 -4.26 22.42
C ILE A 194 -3.53 -4.71 21.69
N LYS A 195 -3.39 -4.39 20.39
CA LYS A 195 -2.17 -4.68 19.61
C LYS A 195 -0.92 -4.05 20.24
N LYS A 196 -1.04 -2.83 20.77
CA LYS A 196 0.05 -2.13 21.48
C LYS A 196 0.40 -2.78 22.82
N ALA A 197 -0.60 -3.21 23.61
CA ALA A 197 -0.40 -3.97 24.84
C ALA A 197 0.24 -5.35 24.57
N ALA A 198 -0.21 -6.05 23.52
CA ALA A 198 0.35 -7.32 23.07
C ALA A 198 1.82 -7.20 22.68
N ASN A 199 2.21 -6.12 21.98
CA ASN A 199 3.61 -5.82 21.69
C ASN A 199 4.46 -5.77 22.98
N ILE A 200 4.09 -4.95 23.97
CA ILE A 200 4.81 -4.86 25.24
C ILE A 200 4.81 -6.21 25.98
N LYS A 201 3.68 -6.93 26.00
CA LYS A 201 3.55 -8.22 26.69
C LYS A 201 4.39 -9.33 26.05
N TYR A 202 4.62 -9.26 24.74
CA TYR A 202 5.52 -10.18 24.04
C TYR A 202 6.99 -9.95 24.46
N LEU A 203 7.38 -8.69 24.72
CA LEU A 203 8.71 -8.41 25.27
C LEU A 203 8.87 -8.99 26.69
N GLU A 204 7.85 -8.87 27.54
CA GLU A 204 7.85 -9.51 28.87
C GLU A 204 7.93 -11.05 28.78
N PHE A 205 7.17 -11.66 27.87
CA PHE A 205 7.18 -13.09 27.60
C PHE A 205 8.56 -13.61 27.16
N LEU A 206 9.29 -12.83 26.34
CA LEU A 206 10.69 -13.12 26.00
C LEU A 206 11.62 -12.87 27.19
N TYR A 207 11.41 -11.80 27.97
CA TYR A 207 12.22 -11.49 29.16
C TYR A 207 12.18 -12.61 30.21
N GLU A 208 11.02 -13.24 30.43
CA GLU A 208 10.88 -14.44 31.28
C GLU A 208 11.86 -15.58 30.90
N LYS A 209 12.32 -15.64 29.63
CA LYS A 209 13.24 -16.67 29.11
C LYS A 209 14.73 -16.25 29.14
N VAL A 210 15.03 -14.96 29.31
CA VAL A 210 16.42 -14.42 29.30
C VAL A 210 16.86 -13.71 30.57
N LYS A 211 15.96 -13.43 31.52
CA LYS A 211 16.19 -12.71 32.80
C LYS A 211 17.40 -13.16 33.66
N ASP A 212 17.94 -14.35 33.42
CA ASP A 212 19.08 -14.92 34.16
C ASP A 212 20.43 -14.66 33.44
N ASP A 213 20.42 -13.93 32.34
CA ASP A 213 21.59 -13.48 31.55
C ASP A 213 21.99 -12.04 31.93
N GLU A 214 23.29 -11.70 31.89
CA GLU A 214 23.80 -10.42 32.40
C GLU A 214 23.34 -9.22 31.55
N ASP A 215 23.18 -9.42 30.23
CA ASP A 215 22.67 -8.39 29.30
C ASP A 215 21.14 -8.18 29.40
N ALA A 216 20.41 -9.01 30.15
CA ALA A 216 18.95 -8.95 30.24
C ALA A 216 18.42 -7.66 30.89
N VAL A 217 19.27 -6.98 31.67
CA VAL A 217 19.05 -5.65 32.25
C VAL A 217 18.71 -4.58 31.20
N TYR A 218 19.31 -4.63 30.00
CA TYR A 218 18.95 -3.71 28.91
C TYR A 218 17.55 -4.00 28.35
N PHE A 219 17.08 -5.24 28.47
CA PHE A 219 15.74 -5.64 28.04
C PHE A 219 14.70 -5.22 29.08
N GLU A 220 14.98 -5.43 30.36
CA GLU A 220 14.17 -4.95 31.48
C GLU A 220 14.03 -3.43 31.43
N ASP A 221 15.11 -2.68 31.16
CA ASP A 221 15.03 -1.24 31.02
C ASP A 221 14.19 -0.82 29.81
N LEU A 222 14.36 -1.44 28.63
CA LEU A 222 13.51 -1.17 27.46
C LEU A 222 12.01 -1.36 27.78
N ILE A 223 11.64 -2.45 28.44
CA ILE A 223 10.25 -2.71 28.87
C ILE A 223 9.78 -1.65 29.86
N ARG A 224 10.63 -1.26 30.82
CA ARG A 224 10.37 -0.20 31.81
C ARG A 224 10.13 1.15 31.12
N ARG A 225 10.98 1.57 30.17
CA ARG A 225 10.82 2.83 29.42
C ARG A 225 9.54 2.84 28.59
N LEU A 226 9.18 1.73 27.94
CA LEU A 226 7.93 1.62 27.18
C LEU A 226 6.70 1.81 28.08
N LYS A 227 6.66 1.17 29.26
CA LYS A 227 5.59 1.40 30.25
C LYS A 227 5.59 2.81 30.81
N LEU A 228 6.77 3.41 31.00
CA LEU A 228 6.90 4.78 31.50
C LEU A 228 6.37 5.81 30.48
N ILE A 229 6.57 5.58 29.18
CA ILE A 229 5.91 6.37 28.13
C ILE A 229 4.39 6.25 28.23
N GLU A 230 3.84 5.04 28.37
CA GLU A 230 2.37 4.86 28.50
C GLU A 230 1.78 5.56 29.73
N ALA A 231 2.49 5.53 30.86
CA ALA A 231 2.09 6.26 32.06
C ALA A 231 2.19 7.78 31.84
N TYR A 232 3.28 8.27 31.24
CA TYR A 232 3.52 9.70 31.02
C TYR A 232 2.53 10.34 30.03
N ILE A 233 2.16 9.66 28.94
CA ILE A 233 1.26 10.24 27.93
C ILE A 233 -0.24 10.14 28.30
N ASN A 234 -0.60 9.30 29.26
CA ASN A 234 -1.98 9.09 29.72
C ASN A 234 -2.20 9.57 31.17
N ASP A 235 -1.41 10.54 31.63
CA ASP A 235 -1.60 11.21 32.92
C ASP A 235 -2.84 12.12 32.85
N GLU A 236 -3.98 11.65 33.36
CA GLU A 236 -5.25 12.39 33.38
C GLU A 236 -5.21 13.68 34.23
N THR A 237 -4.11 13.96 34.95
CA THR A 237 -3.94 15.24 35.66
C THR A 237 -3.44 16.38 34.77
N LYS A 238 -2.92 16.06 33.57
CA LYS A 238 -2.44 17.04 32.58
C LYS A 238 -3.59 17.51 31.66
N PRO A 239 -3.63 18.79 31.26
CA PRO A 239 -4.57 19.26 30.24
C PRO A 239 -4.22 18.72 28.85
N ASP A 240 -5.21 18.69 27.94
CA ASP A 240 -5.08 18.08 26.60
C ASP A 240 -3.99 18.72 25.71
N ASP A 241 -3.74 20.02 25.90
CA ASP A 241 -2.71 20.79 25.21
C ASP A 241 -1.30 20.60 25.80
N TYR A 242 -1.18 19.94 26.97
CA TYR A 242 0.10 19.78 27.67
C TYR A 242 1.17 19.08 26.83
N TYR A 243 0.75 18.22 25.92
CA TYR A 243 1.65 17.43 25.07
C TYR A 243 1.86 18.05 23.69
N THR A 244 1.26 19.22 23.41
CA THR A 244 1.47 19.97 22.17
C THR A 244 2.81 20.71 22.23
N VAL A 245 3.60 20.53 21.18
CA VAL A 245 4.89 21.20 20.94
C VAL A 245 4.94 21.72 19.50
N SER A 246 5.87 22.63 19.20
CA SER A 246 6.06 23.17 17.86
C SER A 246 7.52 23.07 17.40
N CYS A 247 7.75 23.00 16.09
CA CYS A 247 9.06 23.25 15.51
C CYS A 247 8.92 23.76 14.07
N GLN A 248 9.66 24.80 13.69
CA GLN A 248 9.67 25.36 12.33
C GLN A 248 8.27 25.77 11.80
N GLY A 249 7.37 26.14 12.72
CA GLY A 249 5.97 26.49 12.45
C GLY A 249 4.99 25.31 12.38
N ILE A 250 5.43 24.07 12.65
CA ILE A 250 4.59 22.86 12.61
C ILE A 250 4.30 22.38 14.04
N GLU A 251 3.02 22.21 14.36
CA GLU A 251 2.55 21.70 15.66
C GLU A 251 2.41 20.16 15.69
N PHE A 252 2.70 19.56 16.84
CA PHE A 252 2.64 18.13 17.07
C PHE A 252 2.24 17.84 18.53
N ASN A 253 1.20 17.02 18.75
CA ASN A 253 0.80 16.59 20.09
C ASN A 253 1.31 15.18 20.38
N PHE A 254 2.15 15.02 21.40
CA PHE A 254 2.74 13.73 21.75
C PHE A 254 1.69 12.71 22.23
N GLN A 255 0.72 13.11 23.06
CA GLN A 255 -0.34 12.19 23.55
C GLN A 255 -1.17 11.64 22.38
N GLN A 256 -1.62 12.50 21.47
CA GLN A 256 -2.42 12.12 20.31
C GLN A 256 -1.63 11.17 19.39
N PHE A 257 -0.36 11.45 19.12
CA PHE A 257 0.48 10.57 18.30
C PHE A 257 0.77 9.24 19.01
N PHE A 258 1.32 9.27 20.22
CA PHE A 258 1.81 8.08 20.90
C PHE A 258 0.70 7.13 21.36
N ASN A 259 -0.56 7.57 21.43
CA ASN A 259 -1.69 6.66 21.65
C ASN A 259 -2.04 5.75 20.45
N ASN A 260 -1.46 5.95 19.26
CA ASN A 260 -1.62 5.03 18.12
C ASN A 260 -0.80 3.74 18.29
N SER A 261 -1.26 2.65 17.68
CA SER A 261 -0.62 1.31 17.76
C SER A 261 0.81 1.26 17.18
N TYR A 262 1.08 2.00 16.10
CA TYR A 262 2.36 2.08 15.39
C TYR A 262 3.36 3.09 16.00
N ALA A 263 3.06 3.64 17.19
CA ALA A 263 3.85 4.69 17.80
C ALA A 263 5.33 4.29 17.99
N PHE A 264 5.60 3.04 18.36
CA PHE A 264 6.95 2.57 18.69
C PHE A 264 7.77 2.01 17.51
N ASP A 265 7.19 1.86 16.31
CA ASP A 265 7.82 1.14 15.16
C ASP A 265 9.17 1.69 14.69
N SER A 266 9.50 2.94 15.01
CA SER A 266 10.80 3.53 14.70
C SER A 266 11.92 3.04 15.62
N LEU A 267 11.64 2.54 16.84
CA LEU A 267 12.68 2.03 17.75
C LEU A 267 13.56 0.95 17.08
N PRO A 268 14.86 0.90 17.37
CA PRO A 268 15.77 -0.08 16.77
C PRO A 268 15.45 -1.52 17.19
N ILE A 269 15.00 -1.73 18.43
CA ILE A 269 14.59 -3.03 18.97
C ILE A 269 13.18 -2.87 19.53
N ILE A 270 12.21 -3.54 18.91
CA ILE A 270 10.79 -3.49 19.27
C ILE A 270 10.02 -4.66 18.66
N SER A 271 9.01 -5.14 19.36
CA SER A 271 7.97 -6.07 18.90
C SER A 271 7.04 -5.39 17.87
N GLN A 272 6.73 -6.09 16.78
CA GLN A 272 5.79 -5.62 15.76
C GLN A 272 4.79 -6.73 15.42
N ILE A 273 3.50 -6.37 15.36
CA ILE A 273 2.45 -7.21 14.81
C ILE A 273 2.42 -7.01 13.29
N GLU A 274 2.69 -8.07 12.52
CA GLU A 274 2.74 -8.03 11.05
C GLU A 274 2.12 -9.30 10.45
N GLY A 275 1.06 -9.10 9.63
CA GLY A 275 0.22 -10.16 9.10
C GLY A 275 -1.03 -10.39 9.95
N TYR A 276 -2.17 -10.60 9.27
CA TYR A 276 -3.44 -11.01 9.86
C TYR A 276 -3.61 -12.50 9.51
N LEU A 277 -3.71 -13.38 10.49
CA LEU A 277 -3.66 -14.84 10.25
C LEU A 277 -5.04 -15.49 10.31
N GLY A 278 -6.02 -14.87 10.99
CA GLY A 278 -7.39 -15.34 11.07
C GLY A 278 -8.28 -14.46 11.95
N GLU A 279 -9.59 -14.55 11.72
CA GLU A 279 -10.63 -13.94 12.57
C GLU A 279 -11.68 -15.03 12.84
N MET A 280 -11.78 -15.53 14.07
CA MET A 280 -12.78 -16.53 14.46
C MET A 280 -13.83 -15.89 15.36
N ASN A 281 -15.11 -16.10 15.06
CA ASN A 281 -16.23 -15.63 15.89
C ASN A 281 -17.07 -16.82 16.38
N ASP A 282 -16.74 -17.28 17.60
CA ASP A 282 -17.37 -18.38 18.30
C ASP A 282 -18.65 -17.88 18.99
N ARG A 283 -19.72 -17.74 18.19
CA ARG A 283 -21.02 -17.19 18.63
C ARG A 283 -21.66 -17.99 19.77
N ASP A 284 -21.42 -19.31 19.82
CA ASP A 284 -21.88 -20.20 20.90
C ASP A 284 -21.23 -19.89 22.26
N LYS A 285 -20.07 -19.22 22.27
CA LYS A 285 -19.29 -18.90 23.49
C LYS A 285 -19.15 -17.40 23.74
N ASP A 286 -19.73 -16.56 22.89
CA ASP A 286 -19.57 -15.10 22.85
C ASP A 286 -18.07 -14.69 22.84
N LYS A 287 -17.31 -15.25 21.89
CA LYS A 287 -15.86 -15.02 21.77
C LYS A 287 -15.42 -14.70 20.35
N GLN A 288 -14.76 -13.55 20.19
CA GLN A 288 -14.00 -13.19 19.00
C GLN A 288 -12.50 -13.41 19.26
N GLU A 289 -11.84 -14.24 18.45
CA GLU A 289 -10.39 -14.48 18.48
C GLU A 289 -9.75 -13.88 17.21
N PHE A 290 -8.65 -13.15 17.40
CA PHE A 290 -7.87 -12.54 16.33
C PHE A 290 -6.46 -13.13 16.34
N VAL A 291 -6.06 -13.76 15.24
CA VAL A 291 -4.75 -14.38 15.12
C VAL A 291 -3.85 -13.47 14.28
N PHE A 292 -2.65 -13.15 14.78
CA PHE A 292 -1.71 -12.24 14.14
C PHE A 292 -0.30 -12.81 14.08
N GLY A 293 0.47 -12.42 13.06
CA GLY A 293 1.91 -12.69 13.02
C GLY A 293 2.67 -11.77 13.98
N MET A 294 3.57 -12.34 14.78
CA MET A 294 4.48 -11.57 15.63
C MET A 294 5.91 -11.56 15.07
N LYS A 295 6.55 -10.39 15.14
CA LYS A 295 7.89 -10.13 14.62
C LYS A 295 8.69 -9.30 15.63
N LEU A 296 10.01 -9.49 15.64
CA LEU A 296 10.93 -8.69 16.44
C LEU A 296 11.89 -7.92 15.53
N LYS A 297 11.93 -6.59 15.67
CA LYS A 297 12.92 -5.73 15.03
C LYS A 297 14.21 -5.78 15.85
N LEU A 298 15.36 -5.94 15.19
CA LEU A 298 16.66 -6.26 15.83
C LEU A 298 17.81 -5.39 15.30
N ASN A 299 17.63 -4.07 15.36
CA ASN A 299 18.52 -3.00 14.87
C ASN A 299 19.18 -3.28 13.50
N GLY A 300 18.41 -3.81 12.55
CA GLY A 300 18.89 -4.11 11.20
C GLY A 300 19.25 -2.85 10.40
N GLN A 301 19.99 -3.03 9.31
CA GLN A 301 20.35 -1.94 8.39
C GLN A 301 19.11 -1.38 7.69
N VAL A 302 18.98 -0.06 7.68
CA VAL A 302 17.91 0.64 6.95
C VAL A 302 18.24 0.64 5.46
N HIS A 303 17.37 0.02 4.66
CA HIS A 303 17.57 -0.15 3.22
C HIS A 303 17.76 1.18 2.46
N ILE A 304 17.24 2.28 3.01
CA ILE A 304 17.24 3.62 2.42
C ILE A 304 18.34 4.56 2.97
N SER A 305 19.33 4.05 3.73
CA SER A 305 20.40 4.89 4.29
C SER A 305 21.79 4.24 4.24
N GLU A 306 22.18 3.77 3.05
CA GLU A 306 23.51 3.26 2.65
C GLU A 306 24.11 2.08 3.44
N GLY A 307 23.52 1.69 4.57
CA GLY A 307 24.02 0.66 5.49
C GLY A 307 23.95 1.06 6.97
N GLU A 308 23.52 2.27 7.32
CA GLU A 308 23.23 2.71 8.69
C GLU A 308 22.25 1.75 9.39
N SER A 309 22.37 1.57 10.71
CA SER A 309 21.40 0.80 11.48
C SER A 309 20.09 1.59 11.69
N SER A 310 19.04 0.91 12.15
CA SER A 310 17.78 1.58 12.52
C SER A 310 17.94 2.59 13.65
N PHE A 311 18.99 2.51 14.45
CA PHE A 311 19.35 3.54 15.42
C PHE A 311 19.93 4.76 14.69
N ASP A 312 21.06 4.58 14.01
CA ASP A 312 21.85 5.67 13.40
C ASP A 312 21.05 6.44 12.33
N TYR A 313 20.24 5.74 11.53
CA TYR A 313 19.37 6.37 10.53
C TYR A 313 18.40 7.38 11.16
N HIS A 314 17.80 7.02 12.29
CA HIS A 314 16.81 7.84 12.96
C HIS A 314 17.46 8.97 13.77
N THR A 315 18.59 8.73 14.46
CA THR A 315 19.33 9.83 15.10
C THR A 315 19.90 10.81 14.07
N SER A 316 20.17 10.38 12.82
CA SER A 316 20.63 11.29 11.75
C SER A 316 19.64 12.40 11.39
N PHE A 317 18.36 12.33 11.82
CA PHE A 317 17.39 13.42 11.65
C PHE A 317 17.64 14.60 12.61
N LEU A 318 18.24 14.34 13.78
CA LEU A 318 18.48 15.32 14.84
C LEU A 318 19.40 16.46 14.36
N ASN A 319 20.35 16.15 13.48
CA ASN A 319 21.21 17.14 12.85
C ASN A 319 20.49 17.82 11.66
N LEU A 320 19.85 18.96 11.92
CA LEU A 320 19.16 19.75 10.89
C LEU A 320 20.09 20.29 9.79
N ASP A 321 21.39 20.46 10.06
CA ASP A 321 22.37 20.92 9.07
C ASP A 321 22.92 19.79 8.18
N LYS A 322 22.58 18.52 8.45
CA LYS A 322 22.84 17.40 7.52
C LYS A 322 22.20 17.76 6.17
N LYS A 323 22.99 17.79 5.10
CA LYS A 323 22.59 18.26 3.76
C LYS A 323 21.24 17.69 3.27
N GLU A 324 20.97 16.42 3.59
CA GLU A 324 19.74 15.71 3.22
C GLU A 324 18.50 16.22 3.99
N ASN A 325 18.67 16.55 5.28
CA ASN A 325 17.61 17.09 6.13
C ASN A 325 17.31 18.55 5.73
N LYS A 326 18.36 19.34 5.51
CA LYS A 326 18.22 20.74 5.08
C LYS A 326 17.43 20.87 3.77
N ALA A 327 17.71 20.02 2.78
CA ALA A 327 16.97 20.01 1.52
C ALA A 327 15.46 19.67 1.68
N LYS A 328 15.08 18.95 2.76
CA LYS A 328 13.67 18.67 3.10
C LYS A 328 13.01 19.79 3.88
N LEU A 329 13.77 20.63 4.58
CA LEU A 329 13.27 21.86 5.21
C LEU A 329 12.99 22.97 4.19
N GLU A 330 13.65 22.92 3.02
CA GLU A 330 13.55 23.91 1.93
C GLU A 330 12.35 23.66 0.99
N ASN A 331 11.58 22.58 1.16
CA ASN A 331 10.33 22.29 0.42
C ASN A 331 9.17 22.06 1.42
N GLU A 332 8.05 22.78 1.29
CA GLU A 332 7.01 22.78 2.34
C GLU A 332 6.31 21.42 2.50
N ILE A 333 6.09 20.70 1.40
CA ILE A 333 5.46 19.37 1.39
C ILE A 333 6.33 18.32 2.10
N GLU A 334 7.66 18.40 1.94
CA GLU A 334 8.63 17.54 2.61
C GLU A 334 8.88 17.99 4.07
N LYS A 335 8.82 19.30 4.35
CA LYS A 335 9.11 19.91 5.65
C LYS A 335 8.19 19.43 6.76
N ASP A 336 6.87 19.47 6.59
CA ASP A 336 5.91 18.99 7.61
C ASP A 336 6.20 17.52 7.96
N LYS A 337 6.28 16.67 6.93
CA LYS A 337 6.50 15.23 7.05
C LYS A 337 7.84 14.92 7.71
N PHE A 338 8.87 15.72 7.46
CA PHE A 338 10.17 15.61 8.13
C PHE A 338 10.11 16.07 9.59
N ILE A 339 9.53 17.23 9.90
CA ILE A 339 9.45 17.76 11.28
C ILE A 339 8.61 16.84 12.19
N ARG A 340 7.48 16.31 11.72
CA ARG A 340 6.69 15.33 12.50
C ARG A 340 7.49 14.05 12.78
N LYS A 341 8.29 13.58 11.81
CA LYS A 341 9.19 12.43 11.94
C LYS A 341 10.34 12.71 12.92
N LEU A 342 10.88 13.92 12.92
CA LEU A 342 11.89 14.41 13.86
C LEU A 342 11.35 14.47 15.29
N LEU A 343 10.24 15.19 15.53
CA LEU A 343 9.65 15.33 16.87
C LEU A 343 9.27 13.97 17.48
N LYS A 344 8.75 13.04 16.65
CA LYS A 344 8.55 11.64 17.06
C LYS A 344 9.86 11.00 17.55
N VAL A 345 10.96 11.12 16.79
CA VAL A 345 12.25 10.53 17.16
C VAL A 345 12.81 11.17 18.43
N VAL A 346 12.81 12.51 18.54
CA VAL A 346 13.31 13.23 19.72
C VAL A 346 12.67 12.70 21.00
N PHE A 347 11.34 12.67 21.07
CA PHE A 347 10.61 12.16 22.23
C PHE A 347 10.91 10.68 22.50
N LEU A 348 10.70 9.83 21.49
CA LEU A 348 10.76 8.37 21.65
C LEU A 348 12.18 7.86 21.95
N TYR A 349 13.19 8.38 21.26
CA TYR A 349 14.57 7.95 21.48
C TYR A 349 15.10 8.53 22.79
N TYR A 350 14.70 9.74 23.20
CA TYR A 350 15.10 10.28 24.49
C TYR A 350 14.54 9.42 25.64
N PHE A 351 13.23 9.19 25.69
CA PHE A 351 12.62 8.37 26.75
C PHE A 351 13.22 6.95 26.84
N VAL A 352 13.52 6.33 25.70
CA VAL A 352 14.00 4.94 25.66
C VAL A 352 15.53 4.80 25.81
N PHE A 353 16.33 5.80 25.40
CA PHE A 353 17.80 5.69 25.35
C PHE A 353 18.58 6.76 26.14
N ALA A 354 17.92 7.75 26.75
CA ALA A 354 18.59 8.64 27.68
C ALA A 354 19.14 7.86 28.88
N SER A 355 20.37 8.22 29.27
CA SER A 355 21.26 7.44 30.12
C SER A 355 22.17 8.38 30.91
N ARG A 356 22.67 7.89 32.06
CA ARG A 356 23.72 8.55 32.85
C ARG A 356 24.99 7.71 33.03
N SER A 357 25.02 6.49 32.51
CA SER A 357 26.09 5.51 32.72
C SER A 357 26.68 5.06 31.38
N ASN A 358 28.01 4.97 31.29
CA ASN A 358 28.73 4.51 30.09
C ASN A 358 29.17 3.04 30.28
N PRO A 359 28.80 2.11 29.37
CA PRO A 359 29.13 0.69 29.48
C PRO A 359 30.63 0.37 29.30
N SER A 360 31.43 1.36 28.90
CA SER A 360 32.90 1.27 28.83
C SER A 360 33.63 1.78 30.08
N ASP A 361 32.95 2.20 31.15
CA ASP A 361 33.59 2.66 32.40
C ASP A 361 33.98 1.49 33.33
N ASP A 362 35.18 1.52 33.93
CA ASP A 362 35.72 0.45 34.79
C ASP A 362 34.83 0.06 36.00
N ASN A 363 33.93 0.96 36.42
CA ASN A 363 33.02 0.75 37.56
C ASN A 363 31.54 0.66 37.13
N TYR A 364 31.27 0.32 35.87
CA TYR A 364 29.92 0.23 35.33
C TYR A 364 29.13 -0.96 35.93
N ASP A 365 28.11 -0.66 36.71
CA ASP A 365 27.03 -1.61 37.03
C ASP A 365 25.87 -1.42 36.03
N PRO A 366 25.56 -2.42 35.18
CA PRO A 366 24.41 -2.38 34.29
C PRO A 366 23.08 -2.11 34.99
N LYS A 367 22.92 -2.46 36.27
CA LYS A 367 21.68 -2.19 37.04
C LYS A 367 21.47 -0.70 37.33
N SER A 368 22.49 0.14 37.12
CA SER A 368 22.34 1.59 37.20
C SER A 368 21.36 2.15 36.17
N GLU A 369 21.18 1.52 35.00
CA GLU A 369 20.23 1.95 33.96
C GLU A 369 18.78 1.97 34.47
N LEU A 370 18.38 0.92 35.19
CA LEU A 370 17.04 0.74 35.78
C LEU A 370 16.64 1.85 36.77
N SER A 371 17.64 2.55 37.31
CA SER A 371 17.47 3.60 38.32
C SER A 371 17.42 5.03 37.75
N TYR A 372 17.52 5.18 36.43
CA TYR A 372 17.45 6.48 35.76
C TYR A 372 16.02 6.76 35.27
N ASP A 373 15.49 7.94 35.59
CA ASP A 373 14.19 8.42 35.12
C ASP A 373 14.41 9.51 34.04
N PRO A 374 13.91 9.33 32.81
CA PRO A 374 13.95 10.35 31.78
C PRO A 374 12.85 11.42 31.94
N VAL A 375 11.78 11.17 32.70
CA VAL A 375 10.60 12.06 32.78
C VAL A 375 10.96 13.40 33.41
N GLU A 376 11.62 13.38 34.56
CA GLU A 376 12.04 14.58 35.30
C GLU A 376 12.86 15.52 34.41
N ASN A 377 13.92 15.01 33.77
CA ASN A 377 14.77 15.81 32.89
C ASN A 377 14.08 16.20 31.56
N PHE A 378 13.11 15.41 31.07
CA PHE A 378 12.31 15.80 29.90
C PHE A 378 11.37 16.96 30.24
N GLU A 379 10.63 16.88 31.35
CA GLU A 379 9.70 17.91 31.82
C GLU A 379 10.41 19.23 32.16
N GLU A 380 11.57 19.17 32.81
CA GLU A 380 12.32 20.36 33.24
C GLU A 380 13.16 20.99 32.12
N GLN A 381 13.86 20.20 31.30
CA GLN A 381 14.85 20.72 30.35
C GLN A 381 14.35 20.73 28.90
N MET A 382 13.56 19.73 28.48
CA MET A 382 13.23 19.54 27.06
C MET A 382 11.88 20.13 26.68
N LEU A 383 10.81 19.80 27.40
CA LEU A 383 9.45 20.23 27.09
C LEU A 383 9.29 21.76 27.05
N PRO A 384 9.94 22.57 27.93
CA PRO A 384 9.86 24.02 27.84
C PRO A 384 10.49 24.59 26.55
N ILE A 385 11.58 23.99 26.06
CA ILE A 385 12.24 24.39 24.80
C ILE A 385 11.37 23.99 23.60
N LEU A 386 10.78 22.79 23.63
CA LEU A 386 9.89 22.28 22.57
C LEU A 386 8.56 23.04 22.49
N LYS A 387 8.05 23.57 23.62
CA LYS A 387 6.90 24.50 23.67
C LYS A 387 7.27 25.95 23.34
N GLY A 388 8.54 26.33 23.46
CA GLY A 388 9.02 27.66 23.15
C GLY A 388 8.95 28.01 21.66
N ASN A 389 9.05 29.30 21.34
CA ASN A 389 9.05 29.79 19.95
C ASN A 389 10.48 29.92 19.36
N ASP A 390 11.51 29.47 20.08
CA ASP A 390 12.90 29.51 19.62
C ASP A 390 13.30 28.18 18.94
N ASP A 391 13.28 28.16 17.61
CA ASP A 391 13.69 26.99 16.84
C ASP A 391 15.22 26.79 16.76
N GLN A 392 16.03 27.80 17.13
CA GLN A 392 17.49 27.63 17.26
C GLN A 392 17.82 26.89 18.56
N ALA A 393 17.16 27.24 19.67
CA ALA A 393 17.27 26.49 20.93
C ALA A 393 16.81 25.03 20.77
N LYS A 394 15.73 24.77 19.99
CA LYS A 394 15.31 23.40 19.65
C LYS A 394 16.35 22.66 18.81
N LYS A 395 16.96 23.34 17.83
CA LYS A 395 18.03 22.76 17.00
C LYS A 395 19.25 22.37 17.84
N GLU A 396 19.65 23.20 18.79
CA GLU A 396 20.73 22.90 19.74
C GLU A 396 20.35 21.71 20.63
N LEU A 397 19.14 21.70 21.21
CA LEU A 397 18.60 20.57 21.97
C LEU A 397 18.62 19.24 21.18
N PHE A 398 18.32 19.25 19.88
CA PHE A 398 18.37 18.03 19.06
C PHE A 398 19.81 17.50 18.92
N LEU A 399 20.80 18.37 18.79
CA LEU A 399 22.21 17.99 18.74
C LEU A 399 22.69 17.45 20.09
N ASP A 400 22.32 18.09 21.21
CA ASP A 400 22.64 17.61 22.57
C ASP A 400 22.13 16.19 22.83
N VAL A 401 20.93 15.86 22.34
CA VAL A 401 20.36 14.49 22.43
C VAL A 401 21.20 13.47 21.64
N ASP A 402 21.69 13.82 20.45
CA ASP A 402 22.59 12.97 19.65
C ASP A 402 23.98 12.83 20.31
N GLU A 403 24.49 13.87 20.98
CA GLU A 403 25.72 13.79 21.79
C GLU A 403 25.56 12.93 23.04
N ILE A 404 24.43 13.02 23.75
CA ILE A 404 24.09 12.15 24.90
C ILE A 404 24.14 10.68 24.50
N PHE A 405 23.53 10.31 23.36
CA PHE A 405 23.52 8.92 22.89
C PHE A 405 24.92 8.38 22.55
N LYS A 406 25.79 9.22 21.97
CA LYS A 406 27.19 8.87 21.68
C LYS A 406 27.99 8.74 22.97
N ARG A 407 27.89 9.73 23.88
CA ARG A 407 28.61 9.80 25.15
C ARG A 407 28.36 8.60 26.05
N PHE A 408 27.15 8.04 26.04
CA PHE A 408 26.79 6.85 26.83
C PHE A 408 26.73 5.56 26.00
N HIS A 409 27.34 5.55 24.81
CA HIS A 409 27.53 4.37 23.97
C HIS A 409 26.25 3.54 23.76
N VAL A 410 25.12 4.20 23.47
CA VAL A 410 23.80 3.55 23.30
C VAL A 410 23.84 2.43 22.26
N SER A 411 24.57 2.62 21.15
CA SER A 411 24.74 1.59 20.12
C SER A 411 25.45 0.32 20.62
N GLU A 412 26.25 0.39 21.69
CA GLU A 412 26.84 -0.79 22.34
C GLU A 412 25.79 -1.55 23.15
N LYS A 413 25.02 -0.85 24.00
CA LYS A 413 23.90 -1.41 24.79
C LYS A 413 22.87 -2.10 23.88
N LEU A 414 22.54 -1.46 22.75
CA LEU A 414 21.67 -2.03 21.72
C LEU A 414 22.25 -3.30 21.07
N ASN A 415 23.57 -3.38 20.84
CA ASN A 415 24.17 -4.57 20.27
C ASN A 415 24.22 -5.73 21.27
N LYS A 416 24.47 -5.46 22.56
CA LYS A 416 24.35 -6.44 23.65
C LYS A 416 22.94 -7.05 23.71
N LEU A 417 21.93 -6.20 23.85
CA LEU A 417 20.51 -6.59 23.83
C LEU A 417 20.11 -7.36 22.56
N ARG A 418 20.55 -6.90 21.38
CA ARG A 418 20.31 -7.58 20.10
C ARG A 418 20.89 -9.00 20.08
N ASN A 419 22.11 -9.19 20.56
CA ASN A 419 22.77 -10.49 20.58
C ASN A 419 22.06 -11.46 21.54
N LEU A 420 21.63 -10.98 22.71
CA LEU A 420 20.83 -11.75 23.67
C LEU A 420 19.51 -12.23 23.05
N LEU A 421 18.79 -11.35 22.35
CA LEU A 421 17.52 -11.66 21.70
C LEU A 421 17.69 -12.66 20.54
N ILE A 422 18.75 -12.54 19.74
CA ILE A 422 19.08 -13.53 18.69
C ILE A 422 19.34 -14.90 19.31
N LYS A 423 20.23 -14.97 20.32
CA LYS A 423 20.55 -16.19 21.10
C LYS A 423 19.31 -16.84 21.72
N SER A 424 18.32 -16.05 22.13
CA SER A 424 17.04 -16.56 22.66
C SER A 424 16.11 -17.10 21.57
N ILE A 425 16.08 -16.47 20.39
CA ILE A 425 15.18 -16.82 19.28
C ILE A 425 15.71 -18.00 18.45
N GLU A 426 17.03 -18.19 18.39
CA GLU A 426 17.68 -19.33 17.72
C GLU A 426 17.62 -20.63 18.55
N ASN A 427 17.06 -20.60 19.75
CA ASN A 427 16.86 -21.76 20.61
C ASN A 427 15.70 -22.63 20.09
N PRO A 428 15.91 -23.91 19.70
CA PRO A 428 14.87 -24.74 19.08
C PRO A 428 13.80 -25.27 20.06
N LYS A 429 13.88 -24.93 21.35
CA LYS A 429 12.86 -25.33 22.33
C LYS A 429 11.59 -24.49 22.16
N LEU A 430 10.47 -25.16 21.89
CA LEU A 430 9.12 -24.57 21.92
C LEU A 430 8.91 -23.75 23.20
N PHE A 431 8.35 -22.56 23.07
CA PHE A 431 8.00 -21.72 24.21
C PHE A 431 6.73 -22.21 24.93
N ASP A 432 6.73 -22.19 26.27
CA ASP A 432 5.56 -22.52 27.08
C ASP A 432 4.46 -21.44 26.91
N THR A 433 3.44 -21.71 26.09
CA THR A 433 2.31 -20.80 25.90
C THR A 433 1.39 -20.77 27.12
N LYS A 434 1.11 -19.57 27.62
CA LYS A 434 0.07 -19.29 28.63
C LYS A 434 -0.77 -18.08 28.20
N PRO A 435 -2.08 -18.02 28.53
CA PRO A 435 -2.88 -16.83 28.33
C PRO A 435 -2.51 -15.75 29.35
N TYR A 436 -2.60 -14.49 28.94
CA TYR A 436 -2.46 -13.31 29.77
C TYR A 436 -3.75 -12.49 29.68
N THR A 437 -4.53 -12.45 30.76
CA THR A 437 -5.79 -11.69 30.81
C THR A 437 -5.53 -10.20 31.05
N PHE A 438 -6.06 -9.36 30.17
CA PHE A 438 -6.11 -7.90 30.28
C PHE A 438 -7.56 -7.42 30.44
N LYS A 439 -7.72 -6.18 30.89
CA LYS A 439 -8.97 -5.43 30.79
C LYS A 439 -8.79 -4.26 29.84
N VAL A 440 -9.70 -4.14 28.87
CA VAL A 440 -9.90 -2.94 28.06
C VAL A 440 -10.95 -2.09 28.78
N SER A 441 -10.57 -0.92 29.26
CA SER A 441 -11.45 -0.06 30.08
C SER A 441 -11.60 1.33 29.49
N ILE A 442 -12.81 1.89 29.58
CA ILE A 442 -13.10 3.29 29.25
C ILE A 442 -13.07 4.12 30.54
N SER A 443 -12.34 5.23 30.55
CA SER A 443 -12.31 6.20 31.66
C SER A 443 -13.61 7.01 31.75
N GLN A 444 -14.10 7.25 32.97
CA GLN A 444 -15.19 8.20 33.26
C GLN A 444 -14.82 9.64 32.88
N GLY A 445 -13.53 9.95 32.66
CA GLY A 445 -13.06 11.20 32.10
C GLY A 445 -13.64 11.56 30.72
N ILE A 446 -14.28 10.62 30.02
CA ILE A 446 -15.00 10.85 28.76
C ILE A 446 -16.35 11.59 28.92
N LEU A 447 -16.90 11.61 30.14
CA LEU A 447 -18.18 12.26 30.44
C LEU A 447 -18.04 13.77 30.63
N HIS A 448 -19.09 14.53 30.30
CA HIS A 448 -19.18 15.93 30.74
C HIS A 448 -19.33 16.01 32.26
N LYS A 449 -18.64 16.98 32.87
CA LYS A 449 -18.74 17.31 34.31
C LYS A 449 -19.53 18.62 34.57
N ASP A 450 -20.16 19.15 33.53
CA ASP A 450 -20.88 20.42 33.50
C ASP A 450 -22.36 20.14 33.22
N LEU A 451 -23.23 20.49 34.18
CA LEU A 451 -24.66 20.23 34.11
C LEU A 451 -25.36 21.15 33.10
N ASP A 452 -24.95 22.42 33.00
CA ASP A 452 -25.54 23.37 32.07
C ASP A 452 -25.27 22.93 30.62
N ILE A 453 -24.09 22.37 30.34
CA ILE A 453 -23.80 21.78 29.02
C ILE A 453 -24.66 20.54 28.77
N ILE A 454 -24.77 19.61 29.73
CA ILE A 454 -25.55 18.37 29.57
C ILE A 454 -27.03 18.69 29.30
N GLU A 455 -27.65 19.57 30.07
CA GLU A 455 -29.06 19.93 29.94
C GLU A 455 -29.37 20.69 28.63
N ASN A 456 -28.45 21.53 28.14
CA ASN A 456 -28.67 22.30 26.90
C ASN A 456 -28.26 21.57 25.61
N SER A 457 -27.27 20.66 25.66
CA SER A 457 -26.78 19.92 24.48
C SER A 457 -27.33 18.50 24.34
N ASN A 458 -27.99 17.99 25.39
CA ASN A 458 -28.65 16.67 25.42
C ASN A 458 -27.69 15.48 25.17
N THR A 459 -26.40 15.65 25.47
CA THR A 459 -25.37 14.59 25.49
C THR A 459 -24.75 14.45 26.88
N LEU A 460 -24.29 13.25 27.21
CA LEU A 460 -23.54 12.93 28.43
C LEU A 460 -22.02 12.90 28.22
N PHE A 461 -21.57 12.93 26.96
CA PHE A 461 -20.17 12.70 26.57
C PHE A 461 -19.54 13.95 26.00
N LYS A 462 -18.23 14.12 26.21
CA LYS A 462 -17.48 15.21 25.61
C LYS A 462 -17.38 15.06 24.07
N PRO A 463 -17.26 16.15 23.30
CA PRO A 463 -17.34 16.11 21.84
C PRO A 463 -16.19 15.35 21.13
N GLU A 464 -15.13 14.95 21.83
CA GLU A 464 -14.03 14.14 21.27
C GLU A 464 -14.42 12.67 21.00
N LEU A 465 -15.61 12.24 21.43
CA LEU A 465 -16.10 10.85 21.37
C LEU A 465 -16.02 10.18 19.99
N SER A 466 -16.19 10.93 18.91
CA SER A 466 -16.26 10.40 17.53
C SER A 466 -14.98 10.58 16.70
N LYS A 467 -13.84 10.87 17.34
CA LYS A 467 -12.54 11.06 16.69
C LYS A 467 -11.45 10.21 17.35
N LYS A 468 -10.29 10.13 16.70
CA LYS A 468 -9.05 9.56 17.27
C LYS A 468 -8.69 10.17 18.63
N ASP A 469 -9.13 11.38 18.91
CA ASP A 469 -8.92 12.08 20.17
C ASP A 469 -9.55 11.33 21.38
N GLY A 470 -10.56 10.49 21.14
CA GLY A 470 -11.14 9.57 22.12
C GLY A 470 -10.21 8.42 22.56
N LEU A 471 -9.14 8.12 21.81
CA LEU A 471 -8.16 7.06 22.16
C LEU A 471 -7.56 7.24 23.56
N LYS A 472 -7.43 8.47 24.07
CA LYS A 472 -6.87 8.74 25.41
C LYS A 472 -7.73 8.16 26.54
N TYR A 473 -9.04 8.03 26.35
CA TYR A 473 -9.95 7.47 27.35
C TYR A 473 -10.01 5.93 27.35
N ILE A 474 -9.32 5.24 26.42
CA ILE A 474 -9.28 3.78 26.34
C ILE A 474 -7.92 3.28 26.87
N SER A 475 -7.97 2.52 27.97
CA SER A 475 -6.80 1.86 28.58
C SER A 475 -6.85 0.34 28.39
N VAL A 476 -5.68 -0.32 28.39
CA VAL A 476 -5.57 -1.79 28.28
C VAL A 476 -4.54 -2.28 29.31
N ASN A 477 -5.03 -2.77 30.44
CA ASN A 477 -4.24 -3.01 31.65
C ASN A 477 -4.32 -4.48 32.10
N ASP A 478 -3.24 -5.04 32.63
CA ASP A 478 -3.21 -6.39 33.25
C ASP A 478 -3.60 -6.39 34.74
N ASN A 479 -4.15 -5.27 35.23
CA ASN A 479 -4.64 -5.12 36.59
C ASN A 479 -5.96 -5.89 36.82
N THR A 480 -5.93 -6.88 37.72
CA THR A 480 -7.11 -7.69 38.08
C THR A 480 -8.14 -6.96 38.93
N LYS A 481 -7.75 -5.88 39.63
CA LYS A 481 -8.64 -5.04 40.45
C LYS A 481 -9.70 -4.33 39.60
N ILE A 482 -10.78 -3.90 40.22
CA ILE A 482 -11.75 -2.98 39.61
C ILE A 482 -11.19 -1.57 39.76
N ASP A 483 -11.17 -0.82 38.66
CA ASP A 483 -10.78 0.59 38.63
C ASP A 483 -12.02 1.46 38.88
N THR A 484 -11.97 2.32 39.89
CA THR A 484 -13.09 3.18 40.29
C THR A 484 -13.33 4.33 39.34
N GLU A 485 -12.34 4.73 38.53
CA GLU A 485 -12.48 5.74 37.47
C GLU A 485 -12.93 5.11 36.14
N SER A 486 -13.11 3.78 36.06
CA SER A 486 -13.62 3.14 34.84
C SER A 486 -15.15 3.23 34.71
N LEU A 487 -15.63 3.52 33.52
CA LEU A 487 -17.06 3.59 33.16
C LEU A 487 -17.60 2.20 32.77
N CYS A 488 -16.79 1.44 32.03
CA CYS A 488 -17.01 0.04 31.71
C CYS A 488 -15.67 -0.67 31.42
N SER A 489 -15.66 -2.01 31.44
CA SER A 489 -14.48 -2.79 31.05
C SER A 489 -14.85 -4.12 30.41
N LEU A 490 -14.04 -4.55 29.43
CA LEU A 490 -14.12 -5.83 28.73
C LEU A 490 -12.85 -6.64 29.05
N SER A 491 -12.98 -7.95 29.30
CA SER A 491 -11.82 -8.83 29.52
C SER A 491 -11.33 -9.40 28.19
N VAL A 492 -10.01 -9.43 27.98
CA VAL A 492 -9.35 -9.90 26.76
C VAL A 492 -8.16 -10.78 27.13
N ASP A 493 -8.10 -12.01 26.61
CA ASP A 493 -6.95 -12.90 26.79
C ASP A 493 -5.97 -12.76 25.62
N ILE A 494 -4.69 -12.50 25.92
CA ILE A 494 -3.59 -12.47 24.94
C ILE A 494 -2.76 -13.75 25.07
N LYS A 495 -2.51 -14.44 23.96
CA LYS A 495 -1.84 -15.75 23.93
C LYS A 495 -0.75 -15.78 22.85
N PHE A 496 0.46 -16.20 23.22
CA PHE A 496 1.59 -16.33 22.27
C PHE A 496 1.88 -17.80 21.96
N ASN A 497 1.56 -18.24 20.74
CA ASN A 497 1.83 -19.59 20.24
C ASN A 497 3.18 -19.61 19.51
N ASP A 498 4.05 -20.59 19.77
CA ASP A 498 5.21 -20.88 18.92
C ASP A 498 4.79 -21.82 17.77
N ILE A 499 5.13 -21.47 16.52
CA ILE A 499 4.76 -22.22 15.32
C ILE A 499 6.03 -22.57 14.54
N GLN A 500 6.50 -23.81 14.72
CA GLN A 500 7.72 -24.31 14.10
C GLN A 500 7.41 -25.09 12.81
N TYR A 501 8.06 -24.71 11.71
CA TYR A 501 7.83 -25.29 10.38
C TYR A 501 8.85 -26.38 10.07
N PHE A 502 8.38 -27.61 9.92
CA PHE A 502 9.21 -28.77 9.57
C PHE A 502 9.12 -29.11 8.08
N ARG A 503 10.20 -29.62 7.51
CA ARG A 503 10.22 -30.09 6.12
C ARG A 503 9.41 -31.39 5.99
N SER A 504 8.40 -31.40 5.11
CA SER A 504 7.72 -32.64 4.71
C SER A 504 8.69 -33.61 4.01
N ASN A 505 8.48 -34.91 4.19
CA ASN A 505 9.21 -35.98 3.50
C ASN A 505 8.93 -36.03 2.00
N GLU A 506 7.80 -35.46 1.58
CA GLU A 506 7.36 -35.48 0.20
C GLU A 506 8.13 -34.44 -0.64
N GLU A 507 8.39 -34.75 -1.93
CA GLU A 507 9.01 -33.80 -2.87
C GLU A 507 8.44 -33.90 -4.30
N GLN A 508 7.65 -32.92 -4.75
CA GLN A 508 7.32 -32.71 -6.17
C GLN A 508 8.48 -32.02 -6.88
N GLN A 509 8.63 -32.23 -8.18
CA GLN A 509 9.48 -31.37 -9.01
C GLN A 509 8.73 -30.90 -10.26
N PHE A 510 9.00 -29.65 -10.65
CA PHE A 510 8.54 -29.08 -11.91
C PHE A 510 9.60 -28.22 -12.58
N SER A 511 9.41 -28.05 -13.89
CA SER A 511 10.15 -27.11 -14.73
C SER A 511 9.21 -26.00 -15.23
N MET A 512 9.73 -24.77 -15.33
CA MET A 512 9.02 -23.62 -15.90
C MET A 512 9.83 -23.00 -17.04
N LYS A 513 9.14 -22.72 -18.15
CA LYS A 513 9.65 -21.90 -19.26
C LYS A 513 8.61 -20.84 -19.64
N TYR A 514 9.10 -19.72 -20.19
CA TYR A 514 8.24 -18.76 -20.86
C TYR A 514 7.75 -19.31 -22.19
N ASP A 515 6.59 -18.83 -22.61
CA ASP A 515 6.02 -19.10 -23.92
C ASP A 515 5.84 -17.77 -24.65
N LEU A 516 6.66 -17.59 -25.70
CA LEU A 516 6.83 -16.32 -26.42
C LEU A 516 6.17 -16.33 -27.80
N GLU A 517 5.65 -17.48 -28.25
CA GLU A 517 5.37 -17.73 -29.66
C GLU A 517 4.33 -16.74 -30.22
N GLY A 518 4.72 -16.00 -31.26
CA GLY A 518 3.87 -14.99 -31.90
C GLY A 518 3.69 -13.69 -31.11
N ILE A 519 4.33 -13.52 -29.95
CA ILE A 519 4.25 -12.28 -29.16
C ILE A 519 5.16 -11.22 -29.79
N LYS A 520 4.56 -10.16 -30.34
CA LYS A 520 5.27 -8.92 -30.69
C LYS A 520 5.33 -7.97 -29.49
N THR A 521 6.42 -7.22 -29.38
CA THR A 521 6.70 -6.29 -28.28
C THR A 521 7.02 -4.88 -28.78
N ILE A 522 6.53 -3.88 -28.06
CA ILE A 522 6.98 -2.48 -28.15
C ILE A 522 7.32 -2.01 -26.73
N PRO A 523 8.60 -1.96 -26.34
CA PRO A 523 9.00 -1.41 -25.04
C PRO A 523 8.61 0.06 -24.86
N MET A 524 8.27 0.45 -23.63
CA MET A 524 8.01 1.84 -23.25
C MET A 524 8.96 2.28 -22.13
N ILE A 525 9.45 3.52 -22.20
CA ILE A 525 10.32 4.12 -21.19
C ILE A 525 9.63 5.37 -20.64
N LEU A 526 9.43 5.43 -19.32
CA LEU A 526 9.04 6.64 -18.60
C LEU A 526 10.25 7.13 -17.80
N THR A 527 10.75 8.33 -18.07
CA THR A 527 12.01 8.82 -17.49
C THR A 527 11.97 10.29 -17.11
N PRO A 528 12.49 10.69 -15.92
CA PRO A 528 12.73 12.09 -15.65
C PRO A 528 13.85 12.60 -16.57
N GLN A 529 13.88 13.90 -16.79
CA GLN A 529 14.92 14.58 -17.58
C GLN A 529 16.25 14.80 -16.83
N GLU A 530 16.46 14.17 -15.68
CA GLU A 530 17.72 14.27 -14.93
C GLU A 530 18.92 13.67 -15.67
N ASP A 531 20.11 14.24 -15.46
CA ASP A 531 21.33 13.82 -16.15
C ASP A 531 21.71 12.35 -15.91
N GLN A 532 21.45 11.81 -14.71
CA GLN A 532 21.68 10.39 -14.43
C GLN A 532 20.76 9.49 -15.28
N CYS A 533 19.49 9.84 -15.41
CA CYS A 533 18.51 9.10 -16.21
C CYS A 533 18.75 9.30 -17.72
N ARG A 534 19.07 10.53 -18.15
CA ARG A 534 19.52 10.85 -19.51
C ARG A 534 20.78 10.06 -19.90
N ALA A 535 21.74 9.87 -18.99
CA ALA A 535 22.93 9.07 -19.23
C ALA A 535 22.60 7.58 -19.40
N ILE A 536 21.81 7.00 -18.49
CA ILE A 536 21.33 5.61 -18.59
C ILE A 536 20.57 5.38 -19.91
N TYR A 537 19.63 6.27 -20.25
CA TYR A 537 18.90 6.20 -21.52
C TYR A 537 19.84 6.24 -22.72
N LYS A 538 20.70 7.26 -22.82
CA LYS A 538 21.64 7.44 -23.95
C LYS A 538 22.62 6.28 -24.12
N GLN A 539 23.11 5.69 -23.02
CA GLN A 539 24.13 4.64 -23.04
C GLN A 539 23.56 3.22 -23.21
N GLN A 540 22.36 2.95 -22.68
CA GLN A 540 21.91 1.58 -22.41
C GLN A 540 20.55 1.23 -23.07
N LEU A 541 19.65 2.21 -23.21
CA LEU A 541 18.29 1.98 -23.75
C LEU A 541 18.09 2.53 -25.17
N LYS A 542 18.82 3.58 -25.57
CA LYS A 542 18.65 4.29 -26.85
C LYS A 542 18.63 3.37 -28.08
N ASN A 543 19.39 2.27 -28.06
CA ASN A 543 19.50 1.37 -29.21
C ASN A 543 18.26 0.46 -29.43
N GLN A 544 17.30 0.46 -28.50
CA GLN A 544 16.08 -0.36 -28.59
C GLN A 544 14.93 0.46 -29.19
N ALA A 545 14.20 -0.12 -30.15
CA ALA A 545 12.96 0.47 -30.66
C ALA A 545 11.96 0.57 -29.50
N SER A 546 11.37 1.75 -29.26
CA SER A 546 10.61 2.02 -28.04
C SER A 546 9.74 3.28 -28.13
N LEU A 547 8.69 3.32 -27.31
CA LEU A 547 7.97 4.54 -26.97
C LEU A 547 8.69 5.21 -25.78
N VAL A 548 8.88 6.53 -25.83
CA VAL A 548 9.59 7.27 -24.77
C VAL A 548 8.70 8.40 -24.28
N CYS A 549 8.44 8.46 -22.98
CA CYS A 549 7.80 9.59 -22.32
C CYS A 549 8.78 10.18 -21.29
N ASN A 550 9.00 11.48 -21.37
CA ASN A 550 9.94 12.24 -20.56
C ASN A 550 9.18 13.29 -19.72
N TYR A 551 9.68 13.60 -18.52
CA TYR A 551 9.12 14.66 -17.67
C TYR A 551 10.20 15.45 -16.94
N ASN A 552 10.01 16.75 -16.77
CA ASN A 552 10.98 17.64 -16.14
C ASN A 552 10.84 17.61 -14.61
N HIS A 553 11.44 16.61 -13.96
CA HIS A 553 11.38 16.40 -12.50
C HIS A 553 11.67 17.67 -11.69
N GLN A 554 12.75 18.41 -11.99
CA GLN A 554 13.07 19.64 -11.28
C GLN A 554 11.96 20.71 -11.41
N ARG A 555 11.42 20.93 -12.62
CA ARG A 555 10.26 21.83 -12.81
C ARG A 555 9.03 21.36 -12.03
N LEU A 556 8.76 20.05 -12.01
CA LEU A 556 7.65 19.52 -11.24
C LEU A 556 7.84 19.79 -9.75
N LYS A 557 9.03 19.56 -9.18
CA LYS A 557 9.30 19.84 -7.76
C LYS A 557 9.22 21.34 -7.43
N ASP A 558 9.76 22.20 -8.28
CA ASP A 558 9.91 23.63 -7.98
C ASP A 558 8.65 24.48 -8.29
N GLU A 559 7.86 24.12 -9.30
CA GLU A 559 6.75 24.95 -9.81
C GLU A 559 5.34 24.36 -9.61
N ILE A 560 5.23 23.05 -9.41
CA ILE A 560 3.95 22.31 -9.32
C ILE A 560 3.79 21.66 -7.94
N PHE A 561 4.75 20.84 -7.50
CA PHE A 561 4.73 20.08 -6.24
C PHE A 561 5.56 20.78 -5.14
N ASN A 562 5.42 22.09 -5.06
CA ASN A 562 6.13 22.94 -4.10
C ASN A 562 5.33 23.19 -2.80
N THR A 563 3.99 23.32 -2.90
CA THR A 563 3.06 23.46 -1.77
C THR A 563 1.80 22.59 -1.98
N GLU A 564 1.10 22.19 -0.91
CA GLU A 564 -0.05 21.26 -1.05
C GLU A 564 -1.30 21.93 -1.64
N ASP A 565 -1.51 23.24 -1.42
CA ASP A 565 -2.63 24.03 -1.96
C ASP A 565 -2.43 24.46 -3.44
N ASN A 566 -1.36 24.02 -4.12
CA ASN A 566 -1.07 24.43 -5.49
C ASN A 566 -2.03 23.76 -6.49
N SER A 567 -3.10 24.46 -6.88
CA SER A 567 -4.15 23.97 -7.80
C SER A 567 -3.62 23.45 -9.15
N LYS A 568 -2.43 23.89 -9.58
CA LYS A 568 -1.75 23.35 -10.77
C LYS A 568 -1.50 21.84 -10.68
N ILE A 569 -1.34 21.29 -9.47
CA ILE A 569 -1.11 19.86 -9.23
C ILE A 569 -2.24 19.04 -9.86
N PHE A 570 -3.50 19.38 -9.58
CA PHE A 570 -4.65 18.65 -10.10
C PHE A 570 -4.71 18.69 -11.63
N TRP A 571 -4.57 19.88 -12.22
CA TRP A 571 -4.64 20.08 -13.66
C TRP A 571 -3.48 19.43 -14.42
N TYR A 572 -2.26 19.49 -13.88
CA TYR A 572 -1.12 18.75 -14.43
C TYR A 572 -1.36 17.24 -14.38
N GLN A 573 -1.77 16.70 -13.22
CA GLN A 573 -2.01 15.26 -13.05
C GLN A 573 -3.06 14.73 -14.02
N LEU A 574 -4.19 15.43 -14.14
CA LEU A 574 -5.30 15.02 -15.00
C LEU A 574 -4.93 15.12 -16.48
N THR A 575 -4.29 16.22 -16.90
CA THR A 575 -3.85 16.42 -18.30
C THR A 575 -2.77 15.42 -18.70
N PHE A 576 -1.74 15.23 -17.86
CA PHE A 576 -0.65 14.28 -18.14
C PHE A 576 -1.18 12.84 -18.27
N SER A 577 -2.08 12.44 -17.36
CA SER A 577 -2.68 11.11 -17.37
C SER A 577 -3.55 10.90 -18.61
N LEU A 578 -4.41 11.87 -18.94
CA LEU A 578 -5.33 11.80 -20.07
C LEU A 578 -4.59 11.79 -21.41
N LEU A 579 -3.67 12.73 -21.66
CA LEU A 579 -2.95 12.82 -22.93
C LEU A 579 -1.98 11.65 -23.13
N THR A 580 -1.37 11.12 -22.07
CA THR A 580 -0.53 9.90 -22.18
C THR A 580 -1.40 8.68 -22.52
N TYR A 581 -2.55 8.52 -21.85
CA TYR A 581 -3.48 7.43 -22.15
C TYR A 581 -4.05 7.53 -23.57
N LEU A 582 -4.51 8.71 -24.01
CA LEU A 582 -5.06 8.91 -25.35
C LEU A 582 -4.01 8.72 -26.45
N SER A 583 -2.77 9.20 -26.26
CA SER A 583 -1.66 8.94 -27.19
C SER A 583 -1.41 7.45 -27.38
N LEU A 584 -1.33 6.70 -26.27
CA LEU A 584 -1.15 5.25 -26.29
C LEU A 584 -2.38 4.50 -26.82
N LYS A 585 -3.58 4.99 -26.57
CA LYS A 585 -4.84 4.43 -27.09
C LYS A 585 -4.93 4.58 -28.61
N VAL A 586 -4.65 5.77 -29.14
CA VAL A 586 -4.63 6.06 -30.59
C VAL A 586 -3.64 5.15 -31.32
N LEU A 587 -2.43 4.96 -30.74
CA LEU A 587 -1.47 3.97 -31.23
C LEU A 587 -2.08 2.54 -31.18
N LEU A 588 -2.37 2.06 -29.97
CA LEU A 588 -2.62 0.64 -29.74
C LEU A 588 -3.95 0.15 -30.33
N ASP A 589 -4.99 0.99 -30.42
CA ASP A 589 -6.28 0.59 -30.99
C ASP A 589 -6.18 0.21 -32.50
N GLU A 590 -5.19 0.71 -33.26
CA GLU A 590 -4.96 0.21 -34.63
C GLU A 590 -4.49 -1.26 -34.63
N SER A 591 -3.65 -1.64 -33.66
CA SER A 591 -3.27 -3.05 -33.49
C SER A 591 -4.42 -3.91 -32.93
N LYS A 592 -5.33 -3.33 -32.14
CA LYS A 592 -6.60 -3.95 -31.70
C LYS A 592 -7.54 -4.22 -32.89
N LYS A 593 -7.69 -3.26 -33.82
CA LYS A 593 -8.46 -3.44 -35.08
C LYS A 593 -7.88 -4.55 -35.95
N ALA A 594 -6.55 -4.65 -36.03
CA ALA A 594 -5.85 -5.75 -36.72
C ALA A 594 -5.87 -7.10 -35.95
N ASN A 595 -6.51 -7.15 -34.78
CA ASN A 595 -6.53 -8.27 -33.83
C ASN A 595 -5.14 -8.78 -33.38
N LYS A 596 -4.16 -7.88 -33.26
CA LYS A 596 -2.76 -8.15 -32.89
C LYS A 596 -2.50 -7.73 -31.44
N ARG A 597 -2.55 -8.70 -30.50
CA ARG A 597 -2.27 -8.45 -29.06
C ARG A 597 -0.78 -8.24 -28.78
N LEU A 598 -0.32 -6.99 -28.91
CA LEU A 598 1.02 -6.54 -28.52
C LEU A 598 1.31 -6.70 -27.02
N PHE A 599 2.60 -6.87 -26.69
CA PHE A 599 3.16 -6.73 -25.34
C PHE A 599 3.89 -5.39 -25.18
N ILE A 600 3.63 -4.68 -24.08
CA ILE A 600 4.20 -3.36 -23.78
C ILE A 600 4.80 -3.39 -22.35
N PRO A 601 6.13 -3.63 -22.23
CA PRO A 601 6.84 -3.47 -20.97
C PRO A 601 7.22 -1.99 -20.75
N LEU A 602 6.55 -1.32 -19.80
CA LEU A 602 6.86 0.04 -19.35
C LEU A 602 7.93 0.01 -18.24
N LEU A 603 9.14 0.45 -18.57
CA LEU A 603 10.21 0.68 -17.61
C LEU A 603 10.19 2.15 -17.13
N ARG A 604 9.92 2.37 -15.84
CA ARG A 604 10.02 3.68 -15.20
C ARG A 604 11.39 3.85 -14.55
N LEU A 605 12.16 4.85 -14.97
CA LEU A 605 13.31 5.33 -14.22
C LEU A 605 12.84 6.33 -13.15
N GLN A 606 13.39 6.24 -11.94
CA GLN A 606 13.07 7.13 -10.82
C GLN A 606 14.30 7.40 -9.95
N LEU A 607 14.25 8.44 -9.13
CA LEU A 607 15.36 9.01 -8.38
C LEU A 607 15.28 8.65 -6.89
N THR A 608 14.06 8.64 -6.35
CA THR A 608 13.72 8.20 -4.99
C THR A 608 13.37 6.71 -4.97
N ASP A 609 13.13 6.16 -3.78
CA ASP A 609 12.57 4.81 -3.59
C ASP A 609 11.14 4.89 -3.01
N LYS A 610 10.58 3.79 -2.51
CA LYS A 610 9.17 3.77 -2.02
C LYS A 610 9.00 4.47 -0.68
N ASP A 611 10.03 4.47 0.17
CA ASP A 611 9.91 4.79 1.58
C ASP A 611 10.34 6.24 1.89
N ASP A 612 10.95 6.91 0.90
CA ASP A 612 11.30 8.34 0.89
C ASP A 612 10.94 8.98 -0.48
N SER A 613 9.72 8.70 -0.98
CA SER A 613 9.24 9.18 -2.29
C SER A 613 8.87 10.67 -2.30
N SER A 614 9.33 11.41 -3.31
CA SER A 614 8.86 12.77 -3.60
C SER A 614 7.50 12.76 -4.33
N PRO A 615 6.66 13.81 -4.22
CA PRO A 615 5.26 13.80 -4.67
C PRO A 615 5.08 13.49 -6.17
N GLU A 616 5.91 14.08 -7.03
CA GLU A 616 5.88 13.86 -8.48
C GLU A 616 6.33 12.44 -8.88
N GLU A 617 7.18 11.78 -8.08
CA GLU A 617 7.49 10.35 -8.28
C GLU A 617 6.41 9.42 -7.69
N VAL A 618 5.62 9.87 -6.70
CA VAL A 618 4.38 9.18 -6.29
C VAL A 618 3.36 9.23 -7.43
N LEU A 619 3.17 10.39 -8.10
CA LEU A 619 2.34 10.50 -9.30
C LEU A 619 2.81 9.53 -10.39
N MET A 620 4.06 9.64 -10.84
CA MET A 620 4.59 8.85 -11.96
C MET A 620 4.57 7.34 -11.66
N ARG A 621 4.67 6.96 -10.37
CA ARG A 621 4.43 5.59 -9.91
C ARG A 621 2.97 5.18 -10.06
N SER A 622 2.04 5.88 -9.41
CA SER A 622 0.61 5.54 -9.39
C SER A 622 0.01 5.55 -10.80
N PHE A 623 0.29 6.59 -11.58
CA PHE A 623 -0.12 6.70 -12.98
C PHE A 623 0.32 5.49 -13.80
N SER A 624 1.58 5.05 -13.69
CA SER A 624 2.06 3.91 -14.48
C SER A 624 1.34 2.59 -14.16
N TYR A 625 0.87 2.39 -12.91
CA TYR A 625 0.05 1.24 -12.55
C TYR A 625 -1.38 1.34 -13.11
N VAL A 626 -2.00 2.52 -13.06
CA VAL A 626 -3.34 2.76 -13.65
C VAL A 626 -3.29 2.57 -15.17
N LEU A 627 -2.29 3.14 -15.85
CA LEU A 627 -2.05 2.96 -17.28
C LEU A 627 -1.85 1.48 -17.63
N SER A 628 -1.09 0.75 -16.82
CA SER A 628 -0.88 -0.70 -16.99
C SER A 628 -2.16 -1.51 -16.76
N HIS A 629 -3.07 -1.06 -15.88
CA HIS A 629 -4.36 -1.69 -15.70
C HIS A 629 -5.27 -1.46 -16.91
N LEU A 630 -5.43 -0.20 -17.35
CA LEU A 630 -6.33 0.17 -18.45
C LEU A 630 -5.93 -0.49 -19.78
N LEU A 631 -4.66 -0.41 -20.18
CA LEU A 631 -4.23 -0.93 -21.48
C LEU A 631 -4.11 -2.47 -21.52
N ASN A 632 -4.05 -3.14 -20.36
CA ASN A 632 -4.07 -4.60 -20.26
C ASN A 632 -5.47 -5.22 -20.48
N GLU A 633 -6.52 -4.40 -20.67
CA GLU A 633 -7.89 -4.88 -20.99
C GLU A 633 -7.90 -5.64 -22.33
N TYR A 634 -7.08 -5.19 -23.29
CA TYR A 634 -6.83 -5.89 -24.56
C TYR A 634 -5.36 -6.25 -24.79
N HIS A 635 -4.38 -5.37 -24.50
CA HIS A 635 -2.96 -5.68 -24.71
C HIS A 635 -2.38 -6.56 -23.59
N ARG A 636 -1.09 -6.91 -23.65
CA ARG A 636 -0.34 -7.36 -22.47
C ARG A 636 0.49 -6.17 -22.00
N PHE A 637 0.01 -5.42 -21.01
CA PHE A 637 0.72 -4.24 -20.50
C PHE A 637 1.24 -4.52 -19.09
N SER A 638 2.51 -4.21 -18.85
CA SER A 638 3.14 -4.33 -17.53
C SER A 638 4.06 -3.14 -17.26
N CYS A 639 4.13 -2.69 -16.00
CA CYS A 639 5.02 -1.59 -15.61
C CYS A 639 5.92 -1.97 -14.42
N GLN A 640 7.15 -1.45 -14.40
CA GLN A 640 8.05 -1.58 -13.26
C GLN A 640 8.99 -0.37 -13.11
N GLY A 641 9.22 0.06 -11.87
CA GLY A 641 10.18 1.12 -11.54
C GLY A 641 11.57 0.60 -11.18
N ILE A 642 12.62 1.36 -11.52
CA ILE A 642 13.99 1.20 -11.03
C ILE A 642 14.51 2.53 -10.48
N CYS A 643 14.91 2.56 -9.21
CA CYS A 643 15.63 3.69 -8.62
C CYS A 643 17.07 3.73 -9.13
N VAL A 644 17.46 4.82 -9.79
CA VAL A 644 18.79 4.96 -10.41
C VAL A 644 19.89 5.25 -9.39
N ARG A 645 19.57 5.92 -8.27
CA ARG A 645 20.56 6.30 -7.25
C ARG A 645 21.16 5.09 -6.53
N ARG A 646 20.45 3.96 -6.41
CA ARG A 646 20.85 2.78 -5.61
C ARG A 646 20.66 1.44 -6.36
N MET A 647 21.20 1.35 -7.58
CA MET A 647 21.10 0.16 -8.45
C MET A 647 21.94 -1.05 -8.01
N LYS A 648 21.41 -1.88 -7.10
CA LYS A 648 21.98 -3.21 -6.80
C LYS A 648 21.59 -4.25 -7.87
N SER A 649 22.48 -5.20 -8.19
CA SER A 649 22.27 -6.17 -9.29
C SER A 649 21.01 -7.04 -9.11
N TYR A 650 20.74 -7.51 -7.88
CA TYR A 650 19.53 -8.28 -7.60
C TYR A 650 18.25 -7.46 -7.84
N THR A 651 18.24 -6.16 -7.50
CA THR A 651 17.10 -5.25 -7.74
C THR A 651 16.78 -5.14 -9.23
N LYS A 652 17.81 -5.05 -10.10
CA LYS A 652 17.62 -5.05 -11.57
C LYS A 652 16.97 -6.35 -12.05
N ARG A 653 17.51 -7.50 -11.63
CA ARG A 653 17.00 -8.83 -12.02
C ARG A 653 15.56 -9.05 -11.56
N ASN A 654 15.23 -8.66 -10.32
CA ASN A 654 13.89 -8.75 -9.78
C ASN A 654 12.93 -7.82 -10.53
N SER A 655 13.33 -6.57 -10.82
CA SER A 655 12.53 -5.61 -11.58
C SER A 655 12.21 -6.13 -12.99
N LEU A 656 13.21 -6.67 -13.71
CA LEU A 656 12.94 -7.28 -15.02
C LEU A 656 12.03 -8.51 -14.88
N SER A 657 12.22 -9.36 -13.87
CA SER A 657 11.33 -10.51 -13.62
C SER A 657 9.87 -10.09 -13.38
N SER A 658 9.63 -9.00 -12.65
CA SER A 658 8.31 -8.40 -12.47
C SER A 658 7.75 -7.83 -13.79
N LEU A 659 8.59 -7.17 -14.59
CA LEU A 659 8.19 -6.58 -15.87
C LEU A 659 7.74 -7.64 -16.89
N TYR A 660 8.39 -8.80 -16.94
CA TYR A 660 7.98 -9.93 -17.79
C TYR A 660 6.99 -10.90 -17.11
N SER A 661 6.50 -10.59 -15.90
CA SER A 661 5.62 -11.49 -15.13
C SER A 661 4.28 -11.79 -15.82
N ILE A 662 3.78 -10.89 -16.67
CA ILE A 662 2.50 -11.05 -17.38
C ILE A 662 2.56 -12.02 -18.58
N LEU A 663 3.76 -12.37 -19.05
CA LEU A 663 3.91 -13.24 -20.22
C LEU A 663 3.37 -14.65 -19.97
N PRO A 664 2.88 -15.36 -21.01
CA PRO A 664 2.51 -16.76 -20.90
C PRO A 664 3.68 -17.63 -20.42
N LYS A 665 3.35 -18.65 -19.63
CA LYS A 665 4.31 -19.62 -19.09
C LYS A 665 3.77 -21.02 -19.26
N THR A 666 4.66 -21.98 -19.43
CA THR A 666 4.33 -23.40 -19.39
C THR A 666 5.10 -24.08 -18.26
N PHE A 667 4.38 -24.92 -17.52
CA PHE A 667 4.86 -25.69 -16.38
C PHE A 667 4.72 -27.17 -16.71
N LYS A 668 5.84 -27.91 -16.71
CA LYS A 668 5.85 -29.37 -16.84
C LYS A 668 6.24 -29.97 -15.50
N PHE A 669 5.47 -30.95 -15.03
CA PHE A 669 5.68 -31.66 -13.78
C PHE A 669 6.10 -33.10 -14.06
N ASP A 670 7.09 -33.62 -13.33
CA ASP A 670 7.69 -34.91 -13.68
C ASP A 670 6.88 -36.11 -13.17
N ASN A 671 6.10 -35.93 -12.09
CA ASN A 671 5.28 -36.99 -11.46
C ASN A 671 3.93 -36.46 -10.93
N TYR A 672 3.29 -35.52 -11.63
CA TYR A 672 1.98 -34.98 -11.21
C TYR A 672 0.99 -34.97 -12.38
N LYS A 673 -0.21 -35.52 -12.14
CA LYS A 673 -1.36 -35.45 -13.04
C LYS A 673 -2.35 -34.42 -12.50
N PRO A 674 -2.54 -33.27 -13.18
CA PRO A 674 -3.51 -32.27 -12.76
C PRO A 674 -4.93 -32.85 -12.76
N GLN A 675 -5.68 -32.56 -11.69
CA GLN A 675 -7.07 -33.00 -11.53
C GLN A 675 -8.07 -32.12 -12.32
N LEU A 676 -7.65 -30.92 -12.73
CA LEU A 676 -8.48 -29.95 -13.46
C LEU A 676 -7.90 -29.71 -14.86
N ASP A 677 -8.74 -29.84 -15.89
CA ASP A 677 -8.38 -29.47 -17.26
C ASP A 677 -8.21 -27.93 -17.42
N LYS A 678 -9.02 -27.15 -16.67
CA LYS A 678 -9.15 -25.70 -16.77
C LYS A 678 -9.50 -25.06 -15.42
N LEU A 679 -8.71 -24.06 -15.02
CA LEU A 679 -8.91 -23.22 -13.83
C LEU A 679 -8.73 -21.75 -14.22
N ALA A 680 -9.71 -20.91 -13.92
CA ALA A 680 -9.55 -19.46 -13.98
C ALA A 680 -9.22 -18.93 -12.57
N ILE A 681 -8.34 -17.95 -12.49
CA ILE A 681 -8.14 -17.10 -11.32
C ILE A 681 -8.69 -15.73 -11.67
N ILE A 682 -9.58 -15.21 -10.83
CA ILE A 682 -10.15 -13.87 -10.98
C ILE A 682 -9.83 -13.09 -9.71
N ALA A 683 -9.16 -11.95 -9.86
CA ALA A 683 -8.90 -11.00 -8.78
C ALA A 683 -9.78 -9.76 -8.96
N VAL A 684 -10.38 -9.24 -7.87
CA VAL A 684 -11.23 -8.05 -7.88
C VAL A 684 -10.96 -7.11 -6.70
N SER A 685 -11.17 -5.81 -6.94
CA SER A 685 -11.15 -4.74 -5.94
C SER A 685 -12.06 -3.57 -6.37
N SER A 686 -12.25 -2.58 -5.50
CA SER A 686 -12.96 -1.32 -5.82
C SER A 686 -12.22 -0.09 -5.30
N TRP A 687 -12.44 1.04 -5.98
CA TRP A 687 -12.12 2.39 -5.50
C TRP A 687 -13.41 3.21 -5.37
N GLU A 688 -13.49 4.09 -4.38
CA GLU A 688 -14.55 5.12 -4.29
C GLU A 688 -14.31 6.18 -5.38
N CYS A 689 -15.36 6.54 -6.13
CA CYS A 689 -15.31 7.53 -7.20
C CYS A 689 -16.06 8.80 -6.83
N ASP A 690 -17.25 8.67 -6.24
CA ASP A 690 -18.09 9.80 -5.84
C ASP A 690 -18.78 9.46 -4.51
N ARG A 691 -18.59 10.29 -3.48
CA ARG A 691 -19.11 10.09 -2.13
C ARG A 691 -19.17 11.41 -1.35
N LYS A 692 -20.27 11.63 -0.61
CA LYS A 692 -20.35 12.65 0.45
C LYS A 692 -19.84 12.09 1.78
N TRP A 693 -19.27 12.95 2.64
CA TRP A 693 -18.89 12.59 4.02
C TRP A 693 -20.09 12.16 4.88
N THR A 694 -21.28 12.67 4.54
CA THR A 694 -22.55 12.54 5.28
C THR A 694 -23.50 11.48 4.71
N ASN A 695 -23.11 10.72 3.68
CA ASN A 695 -23.99 9.77 2.99
C ASN A 695 -23.32 8.39 2.80
N THR A 696 -24.13 7.33 2.86
CA THR A 696 -23.74 5.94 2.60
C THR A 696 -23.75 5.59 1.10
N TYR A 697 -24.60 6.25 0.31
CA TYR A 697 -24.63 6.13 -1.15
C TYR A 697 -23.38 6.76 -1.78
N GLN A 698 -22.81 6.02 -2.73
CA GLN A 698 -21.51 6.30 -3.33
C GLN A 698 -21.37 5.54 -4.66
N LYS A 699 -20.64 6.12 -5.61
CA LYS A 699 -20.21 5.43 -6.83
C LYS A 699 -18.83 4.83 -6.62
N LYS A 700 -18.63 3.59 -7.10
CA LYS A 700 -17.38 2.83 -6.99
C LYS A 700 -16.97 2.28 -8.37
N ASN A 701 -15.69 2.40 -8.70
CA ASN A 701 -15.09 1.70 -9.83
C ASN A 701 -14.64 0.31 -9.36
N MET A 702 -15.26 -0.75 -9.88
CA MET A 702 -14.71 -2.11 -9.79
C MET A 702 -13.52 -2.22 -10.74
N ILE A 703 -12.42 -2.81 -10.26
CA ILE A 703 -11.27 -3.23 -11.06
C ILE A 703 -11.01 -4.72 -10.87
N GLY A 704 -10.49 -5.40 -11.89
CA GLY A 704 -10.11 -6.80 -11.77
C GLY A 704 -9.18 -7.32 -12.86
N GLU A 705 -8.68 -8.54 -12.66
CA GLU A 705 -7.73 -9.25 -13.53
C GLU A 705 -8.13 -10.73 -13.67
N VAL A 706 -7.87 -11.30 -14.86
CA VAL A 706 -8.10 -12.73 -15.13
C VAL A 706 -6.81 -13.42 -15.55
N ILE A 707 -6.40 -14.43 -14.77
CA ILE A 707 -5.31 -15.35 -15.13
C ILE A 707 -5.93 -16.72 -15.40
N CYS A 708 -5.58 -17.35 -16.52
CA CYS A 708 -6.11 -18.65 -16.91
C CYS A 708 -5.03 -19.72 -16.89
N LEU A 709 -5.35 -20.87 -16.29
CA LEU A 709 -4.53 -22.08 -16.29
C LEU A 709 -5.29 -23.20 -17.00
N TYR A 710 -4.63 -23.89 -17.92
CA TYR A 710 -5.24 -25.00 -18.64
C TYR A 710 -4.21 -26.06 -19.04
N LEU A 711 -4.66 -27.31 -19.17
CA LEU A 711 -3.86 -28.38 -19.76
C LEU A 711 -3.62 -28.11 -21.24
N TYR A 712 -2.34 -28.02 -21.61
CA TYR A 712 -1.86 -27.97 -22.97
C TYR A 712 -1.26 -29.34 -23.32
N ARG A 713 -1.86 -30.04 -24.29
CA ARG A 713 -1.34 -31.31 -24.81
C ARG A 713 -0.60 -31.05 -26.10
N GLN A 714 0.71 -31.30 -26.11
CA GLN A 714 1.51 -31.34 -27.35
C GLN A 714 1.23 -32.69 -28.03
N GLN A 715 1.15 -32.72 -29.36
CA GLN A 715 0.43 -33.81 -30.07
C GLN A 715 1.05 -35.22 -29.97
N ASP A 716 2.32 -35.33 -29.55
CA ASP A 716 3.07 -36.60 -29.52
C ASP A 716 3.69 -36.93 -28.14
N THR A 717 3.16 -36.36 -27.04
CA THR A 717 3.71 -36.55 -25.68
C THR A 717 2.64 -36.85 -24.61
N GLU A 718 2.89 -37.82 -23.74
CA GLU A 718 2.03 -38.09 -22.56
C GLU A 718 2.19 -37.07 -21.42
N ASP A 719 3.17 -36.16 -21.52
CA ASP A 719 3.51 -35.17 -20.51
C ASP A 719 2.39 -34.14 -20.24
N TYR A 720 1.94 -34.04 -18.99
CA TYR A 720 1.00 -33.00 -18.56
C TYR A 720 1.69 -31.63 -18.45
N THR A 721 1.55 -30.79 -19.48
CA THR A 721 1.95 -29.38 -19.45
C THR A 721 0.79 -28.49 -19.07
N ILE A 722 0.94 -27.66 -18.03
CA ILE A 722 -0.01 -26.60 -17.69
C ILE A 722 0.46 -25.31 -18.34
N ARG A 723 -0.39 -24.66 -19.15
CA ARG A 723 -0.16 -23.32 -19.69
C ARG A 723 -0.89 -22.30 -18.83
N LEU A 724 -0.17 -21.26 -18.41
CA LEU A 724 -0.70 -20.09 -17.71
C LEU A 724 -0.63 -18.90 -18.67
N ASP A 725 -1.76 -18.25 -18.92
CA ASP A 725 -1.90 -17.04 -19.75
C ASP A 725 -2.73 -15.98 -19.02
N ASN A 726 -2.30 -14.71 -19.12
CA ASN A 726 -3.03 -13.58 -18.57
C ASN A 726 -4.06 -13.10 -19.60
N GLN A 727 -5.35 -13.27 -19.32
CA GLN A 727 -6.45 -12.90 -20.21
C GLN A 727 -6.79 -11.41 -20.18
N GLY A 728 -6.04 -10.61 -19.42
CA GLY A 728 -6.22 -9.17 -19.30
C GLY A 728 -7.05 -8.75 -18.09
N THR A 729 -7.19 -7.44 -17.96
CA THR A 729 -7.96 -6.77 -16.91
C THR A 729 -9.42 -6.54 -17.30
N PHE A 730 -10.19 -5.96 -16.39
CA PHE A 730 -11.51 -5.39 -16.62
C PHE A 730 -11.83 -4.36 -15.54
N SER A 731 -12.65 -3.37 -15.86
CA SER A 731 -13.14 -2.37 -14.91
C SER A 731 -14.51 -1.84 -15.33
N SER A 732 -15.35 -1.46 -14.37
CA SER A 732 -16.62 -0.76 -14.62
C SER A 732 -17.04 0.07 -13.40
N ASN A 733 -17.94 1.02 -13.62
CA ASN A 733 -18.47 1.91 -12.57
C ASN A 733 -19.85 1.42 -12.12
N TYR A 734 -20.11 1.48 -10.82
CA TYR A 734 -21.32 0.97 -10.18
C TYR A 734 -21.74 1.83 -8.99
N ASP A 735 -23.02 1.81 -8.66
CA ASP A 735 -23.57 2.33 -7.40
C ASP A 735 -23.36 1.33 -6.24
N THR A 736 -23.49 1.78 -4.98
CA THR A 736 -23.20 0.98 -3.77
C THR A 736 -23.87 -0.40 -3.75
N GLU A 737 -25.13 -0.50 -4.17
CA GLU A 737 -25.84 -1.78 -4.16
C GLU A 737 -25.42 -2.70 -5.32
N GLU A 738 -25.29 -2.15 -6.52
CA GLU A 738 -25.08 -2.95 -7.73
C GLU A 738 -23.74 -3.70 -7.69
N ILE A 739 -22.69 -3.05 -7.21
CA ILE A 739 -21.34 -3.64 -7.09
C ILE A 739 -21.27 -4.86 -6.16
N TYR A 740 -22.19 -4.97 -5.19
CA TYR A 740 -22.25 -6.06 -4.20
C TYR A 740 -23.48 -6.97 -4.33
N LYS A 741 -24.34 -6.74 -5.35
CA LYS A 741 -25.48 -7.60 -5.69
C LYS A 741 -25.39 -8.18 -7.11
N TYR A 742 -25.02 -7.37 -8.12
CA TYR A 742 -25.03 -7.78 -9.53
C TYR A 742 -23.99 -7.04 -10.40
N PRO A 743 -22.66 -7.20 -10.15
CA PRO A 743 -21.63 -6.55 -10.96
C PRO A 743 -21.51 -7.20 -12.36
N ASP A 744 -22.14 -6.58 -13.35
CA ASP A 744 -22.31 -7.14 -14.71
C ASP A 744 -20.97 -7.51 -15.38
N ILE A 745 -19.92 -6.70 -15.25
CA ILE A 745 -18.64 -6.89 -15.92
C ILE A 745 -17.98 -8.19 -15.48
N LEU A 746 -18.14 -8.55 -14.20
CA LEU A 746 -17.62 -9.76 -13.60
C LEU A 746 -18.46 -10.98 -14.04
N ILE A 747 -19.79 -10.84 -14.03
CA ILE A 747 -20.72 -11.87 -14.51
C ILE A 747 -20.46 -12.17 -16.00
N ASN A 748 -20.23 -11.13 -16.80
CA ASN A 748 -19.87 -11.20 -18.21
C ASN A 748 -18.50 -11.88 -18.42
N LYS A 749 -17.48 -11.57 -17.60
CA LYS A 749 -16.16 -12.23 -17.66
C LYS A 749 -16.24 -13.72 -17.27
N VAL A 750 -16.97 -14.06 -16.20
CA VAL A 750 -17.25 -15.47 -15.81
C VAL A 750 -18.03 -16.20 -16.90
N THR A 751 -19.02 -15.56 -17.53
CA THR A 751 -19.80 -16.15 -18.64
C THR A 751 -18.92 -16.39 -19.87
N LYS A 752 -18.02 -15.46 -20.22
CA LYS A 752 -17.03 -15.66 -21.30
C LYS A 752 -16.13 -16.87 -21.03
N LEU A 753 -15.62 -17.01 -19.80
CA LEU A 753 -14.77 -18.14 -19.40
C LEU A 753 -15.56 -19.46 -19.36
N TYR A 754 -16.79 -19.44 -18.86
CA TYR A 754 -17.69 -20.58 -18.87
C TYR A 754 -17.95 -21.11 -20.30
N ASN A 755 -18.18 -20.20 -21.25
CA ASN A 755 -18.33 -20.52 -22.68
C ASN A 755 -17.02 -21.01 -23.33
N GLN A 756 -15.85 -20.61 -22.80
CA GLN A 756 -14.54 -21.19 -23.15
C GLN A 756 -14.27 -22.54 -22.45
N GLY A 757 -15.22 -23.08 -21.68
CA GLY A 757 -15.13 -24.38 -21.02
C GLY A 757 -14.43 -24.37 -19.66
N TYR A 758 -14.26 -23.22 -19.01
CA TYR A 758 -13.83 -23.17 -17.61
C TYR A 758 -14.98 -23.55 -16.69
N ARG A 759 -14.68 -24.28 -15.60
CA ARG A 759 -15.64 -24.69 -14.55
C ARG A 759 -15.16 -24.44 -13.13
N HIS A 760 -13.87 -24.18 -12.95
CA HIS A 760 -13.27 -23.90 -11.66
C HIS A 760 -12.74 -22.48 -11.66
N PHE A 761 -13.13 -21.70 -10.64
CA PHE A 761 -12.83 -20.28 -10.49
C PHE A 761 -12.23 -20.03 -9.12
N LEU A 762 -10.91 -19.82 -9.06
CA LEU A 762 -10.24 -19.28 -7.88
C LEU A 762 -10.59 -17.79 -7.80
N TYR A 763 -11.16 -17.34 -6.69
CA TYR A 763 -11.74 -16.02 -6.56
C TYR A 763 -11.05 -15.25 -5.43
N ILE A 764 -10.31 -14.21 -5.82
CA ILE A 764 -9.51 -13.38 -4.93
C ILE A 764 -10.16 -12.01 -4.84
N ALA A 765 -10.52 -11.60 -3.62
CA ALA A 765 -11.00 -10.25 -3.33
C ALA A 765 -10.28 -9.70 -2.09
N LYS A 766 -10.46 -8.42 -1.80
CA LYS A 766 -10.06 -7.86 -0.50
C LYS A 766 -10.77 -8.66 0.61
N SER A 767 -9.99 -9.17 1.57
CA SER A 767 -10.51 -9.99 2.68
C SER A 767 -11.57 -9.24 3.52
N PRO A 768 -12.61 -9.94 4.03
CA PRO A 768 -13.61 -9.39 4.96
C PRO A 768 -13.13 -9.28 6.41
N TYR A 769 -11.84 -9.53 6.68
CA TYR A 769 -11.24 -9.30 8.00
C TYR A 769 -11.52 -7.87 8.45
N SER A 770 -12.06 -7.75 9.65
CA SER A 770 -12.21 -6.45 10.29
C SER A 770 -10.93 -6.11 11.06
N ASN A 771 -10.55 -4.84 11.07
CA ASN A 771 -9.60 -4.32 12.08
C ASN A 771 -10.34 -3.98 13.38
N TYR A 772 -11.52 -4.59 13.61
CA TYR A 772 -12.53 -4.07 14.51
C TYR A 772 -12.99 -5.13 15.53
N LEU A 773 -13.07 -4.73 16.81
CA LEU A 773 -13.70 -5.55 17.85
C LEU A 773 -15.21 -5.55 17.59
N ASN A 774 -15.75 -6.67 17.12
CA ASN A 774 -17.13 -6.75 16.62
C ASN A 774 -18.11 -6.97 17.78
N ILE A 775 -18.00 -6.12 18.81
CA ILE A 775 -18.67 -6.13 20.13
C ILE A 775 -20.20 -6.20 20.01
N THR A 776 -20.75 -5.73 18.88
CA THR A 776 -22.02 -6.18 18.29
C THR A 776 -22.11 -5.62 16.86
N GLY A 777 -23.08 -6.10 16.09
CA GLY A 777 -23.42 -5.59 14.76
C GLY A 777 -23.15 -6.57 13.63
N GLU A 778 -24.17 -6.77 12.79
CA GLU A 778 -24.21 -7.75 11.70
C GLU A 778 -23.62 -7.26 10.38
N ASP A 779 -23.70 -5.96 10.08
CA ASP A 779 -23.36 -5.36 8.79
C ASP A 779 -21.89 -5.55 8.37
N ARG A 780 -21.59 -6.72 7.82
CA ARG A 780 -20.49 -6.94 6.89
C ARG A 780 -21.07 -7.06 5.49
N GLU A 781 -20.98 -5.97 4.73
CA GLU A 781 -20.71 -6.09 3.31
C GLU A 781 -19.54 -7.08 3.15
N LEU A 782 -19.81 -8.32 2.73
CA LEU A 782 -18.76 -9.29 2.31
C LEU A 782 -18.08 -8.84 0.99
N TYR A 783 -18.25 -7.56 0.63
CA TYR A 783 -17.89 -6.92 -0.62
C TYR A 783 -18.22 -7.82 -1.82
N PHE A 784 -17.19 -8.24 -2.55
CA PHE A 784 -17.30 -9.07 -3.73
C PHE A 784 -17.56 -10.56 -3.44
N MET A 785 -17.42 -10.99 -2.18
CA MET A 785 -17.73 -12.35 -1.74
C MET A 785 -19.13 -12.46 -1.11
N SER A 786 -20.02 -11.48 -1.33
CA SER A 786 -21.40 -11.55 -0.85
C SER A 786 -22.15 -12.76 -1.45
N PRO A 787 -23.13 -13.32 -0.71
CA PRO A 787 -23.99 -14.39 -1.25
C PRO A 787 -24.64 -13.98 -2.58
N ASP A 788 -25.06 -12.73 -2.72
CA ASP A 788 -25.69 -12.20 -3.93
C ASP A 788 -24.73 -12.20 -5.13
N VAL A 789 -23.49 -11.72 -4.99
CA VAL A 789 -22.49 -11.81 -6.07
C VAL A 789 -22.22 -13.28 -6.42
N ILE A 790 -21.96 -14.13 -5.43
CA ILE A 790 -21.66 -15.56 -5.67
C ILE A 790 -22.82 -16.28 -6.36
N ASN A 791 -24.07 -15.94 -6.01
CA ASN A 791 -25.27 -16.42 -6.69
C ASN A 791 -25.36 -15.87 -8.12
N ALA A 792 -25.16 -14.58 -8.34
CA ALA A 792 -25.20 -13.93 -9.65
C ALA A 792 -24.17 -14.53 -10.63
N LEU A 793 -22.95 -14.85 -10.16
CA LEU A 793 -21.94 -15.56 -10.95
C LEU A 793 -22.42 -16.96 -11.36
N LYS A 794 -23.17 -17.66 -10.51
CA LYS A 794 -23.71 -19.01 -10.75
C LYS A 794 -25.01 -19.05 -11.58
N ILE A 795 -25.71 -17.93 -11.79
CA ILE A 795 -26.95 -17.90 -12.62
C ILE A 795 -26.71 -18.57 -13.98
N ASN A 796 -27.53 -19.59 -14.30
CA ASN A 796 -27.45 -20.41 -15.51
C ASN A 796 -26.11 -21.18 -15.71
N LYS A 797 -25.33 -21.40 -14.64
CA LYS A 797 -23.99 -22.01 -14.64
C LYS A 797 -23.82 -22.99 -13.47
N ASN A 798 -24.80 -23.86 -13.25
CA ASN A 798 -24.94 -24.67 -12.04
C ASN A 798 -23.79 -25.68 -11.80
N ASP A 799 -22.94 -25.92 -12.80
CA ASP A 799 -21.78 -26.81 -12.78
C ASP A 799 -20.44 -26.07 -12.53
N ILE A 800 -20.45 -24.79 -12.13
CA ILE A 800 -19.24 -24.06 -11.74
C ILE A 800 -18.94 -24.12 -10.24
N ASN A 801 -17.66 -24.34 -9.94
CA ASN A 801 -17.10 -24.27 -8.60
C ASN A 801 -16.34 -22.95 -8.42
N ILE A 802 -16.65 -22.22 -7.36
CA ILE A 802 -16.00 -20.96 -6.99
C ILE A 802 -15.29 -21.19 -5.66
N TYR A 803 -14.01 -20.86 -5.61
CA TYR A 803 -13.14 -21.06 -4.45
C TYR A 803 -12.67 -19.68 -3.96
N PRO A 804 -13.29 -19.09 -2.92
CA PRO A 804 -12.78 -17.86 -2.33
C PRO A 804 -11.39 -18.10 -1.72
N ILE A 805 -10.47 -17.17 -1.93
CA ILE A 805 -9.10 -17.23 -1.41
C ILE A 805 -8.73 -15.89 -0.78
N PHE A 806 -8.20 -15.98 0.43
CA PHE A 806 -7.54 -14.90 1.14
C PHE A 806 -6.02 -15.10 1.07
N PHE A 807 -5.25 -14.02 1.23
CA PHE A 807 -3.79 -14.06 1.16
C PHE A 807 -3.17 -13.14 2.20
N ASP A 808 -2.37 -13.74 3.07
CA ASP A 808 -1.67 -13.05 4.14
C ASP A 808 -0.19 -13.42 4.17
N LYS A 809 0.61 -12.53 4.75
CA LYS A 809 2.07 -12.63 4.75
C LYS A 809 2.62 -12.30 6.13
N TYR A 810 3.39 -13.25 6.67
CA TYR A 810 4.14 -13.12 7.92
C TYR A 810 5.60 -13.57 7.71
N TYR A 811 6.38 -13.62 8.79
CA TYR A 811 7.83 -13.88 8.78
C TYR A 811 8.12 -15.08 9.68
N VAL A 812 9.13 -15.86 9.31
CA VAL A 812 9.55 -17.06 10.05
C VAL A 812 11.06 -17.05 10.23
N VAL A 813 11.54 -17.60 11.35
CA VAL A 813 12.98 -17.69 11.66
C VAL A 813 13.55 -18.97 11.07
N LYS A 814 14.70 -18.86 10.37
CA LYS A 814 15.36 -19.99 9.72
C LYS A 814 16.34 -20.68 10.68
N LEU A 815 15.82 -21.56 11.55
CA LEU A 815 16.61 -22.32 12.54
C LEU A 815 17.55 -23.38 11.95
N GLN A 816 17.45 -23.70 10.65
CA GLN A 816 18.29 -24.70 9.97
C GLN A 816 18.59 -24.26 8.54
N GLU A 817 19.74 -24.67 7.98
CA GLU A 817 20.09 -24.42 6.57
C GLU A 817 19.24 -25.25 5.59
N LEU A 818 17.99 -24.82 5.41
CA LEU A 818 17.14 -25.29 4.32
C LEU A 818 17.73 -24.86 2.98
N ASN A 819 18.04 -25.85 2.14
CA ASN A 819 18.38 -25.70 0.72
C ASN A 819 17.13 -25.61 -0.20
N ALA A 820 15.93 -25.46 0.38
CA ALA A 820 14.68 -25.30 -0.35
C ALA A 820 14.44 -23.82 -0.71
N ALA A 821 14.02 -23.56 -1.95
CA ALA A 821 13.75 -22.20 -2.45
C ALA A 821 12.37 -21.64 -2.04
N SER A 822 11.51 -22.47 -1.43
CA SER A 822 10.15 -22.12 -1.03
C SER A 822 9.69 -22.98 0.16
N LEU A 823 8.96 -22.35 1.08
CA LEU A 823 8.15 -23.02 2.10
C LEU A 823 6.68 -23.01 1.64
N TYR A 824 5.91 -23.98 2.11
CA TYR A 824 4.46 -24.04 1.90
C TYR A 824 3.76 -24.13 3.26
N ILE A 825 2.70 -23.37 3.42
CA ILE A 825 1.89 -23.22 4.64
C ILE A 825 0.54 -23.87 4.35
N GLN A 826 -0.03 -24.56 5.33
CA GLN A 826 -1.22 -25.38 5.09
C GLN A 826 -2.11 -25.57 6.33
N ASP A 827 -2.93 -24.57 6.65
CA ASP A 827 -4.36 -24.60 6.29
C ASP A 827 -4.88 -23.13 6.26
N THR A 828 -6.15 -22.93 5.93
CA THR A 828 -6.85 -21.63 5.93
C THR A 828 -8.21 -21.72 6.64
N THR A 829 -8.39 -22.68 7.55
CA THR A 829 -9.61 -22.90 8.32
C THR A 829 -9.88 -21.89 9.43
N GLU A 830 -8.96 -20.95 9.70
CA GLU A 830 -9.21 -19.76 10.54
C GLU A 830 -9.76 -18.56 9.74
N LEU A 831 -10.12 -18.77 8.46
CA LEU A 831 -10.52 -17.74 7.50
C LEU A 831 -11.97 -17.89 6.99
N THR A 832 -12.80 -18.69 7.67
CA THR A 832 -14.24 -18.90 7.38
C THR A 832 -15.05 -18.92 8.67
#